data_AF-A0AB34JF85-F1
#
_entry.id   AF-A0AB34JF85-F1
#
_cell.length_a   1.000
_cell.length_b   1.000
_cell.length_c   1.000
_cell.angle_alpha   90.00
_cell.angle_beta   90.00
_cell.angle_gamma   90.00
#
_symmetry.space_group_name_H-M   'P 1'
#
loop_
_entity.id
_entity.type
_entity.pdbx_description
1 polymer ?
#
loop_
_entity_poly.entity_id
_entity_poly.type
_entity_poly.pdbx_seq_one_letter_code
_entity_poly.pdbx_strand_id
1 'polypeptide(L)'
;MSRAAAAPLDEDGSAAVSGISTGRWLTRADDLVGTPGSGADQPDAALRLCFPRQWPGAFKSSAPLQALLKALKGTRVRAVEADAPAAAAAAAAGVPLHALHSFSNAERLETALGWRVVKGFVVYECADKAASTQFVAVRHWWNQRADGAWVDLTSVAATEEERSLLVESKLGEKEEALLDDEGCERATALGRRLRNLPREHAATAAPEPTPRPPQSAKPVIDWGDAEVTTAKSREAPESERAVVLSRTARFAPWMAQLRAQLLEVAYEVVKSTLQQQVDELPDSEEEEDRIKRWNSMPPAEQHSQMMQGMQFVGHRLTKMVELIMQDLLPQMPMDPEALFLASAVQFIGRQYDTALTTLQRSLLASEGTPPKELAARYYYQANLCFKLLQGHEQLTPTGMKKPPPLSSKRAAELTALASTGIKEALRLDPSFKSAYIDAEMVAKFTFPDDPHALVKMHREMVEEACLTRRFWVTGWQRPMHFMRKLRSQPWWDATEFPWVVKMLQAFPDIKREVLAMRAPPAKDAKAERWDEVGTKHDAGDRELVEGGKWSELVLLNADPAVEHLVARNRRKCPNTLKLLDSIPEAAEMAKRGIGESTFSALSPKAHLKPHCGSTNLRLTCHLPLIAPEGCSIRVGQERRTYREGEIMIFDDSFEHEVWHEGSDGDRVVLLVRFWHPDIAAKEYAQAVHHSKESYFLHKRNLVVPPLQPSK
;
A
#
# COMPACT_ATOMS: atom_id res chain seq x y z
N MET A 1 -17.30 18.27 -27.35
CA MET A 1 -16.65 17.41 -26.33
C MET A 1 -15.25 17.94 -26.08
N SER A 2 -14.89 18.15 -24.81
CA SER A 2 -13.63 18.78 -24.38
C SER A 2 -12.41 17.97 -24.85
N ARG A 3 -11.45 18.63 -25.50
CA ARG A 3 -10.13 18.10 -25.91
C ARG A 3 -9.23 17.93 -24.68
N ALA A 4 -9.54 16.98 -23.80
CA ALA A 4 -8.61 16.58 -22.76
C ALA A 4 -7.45 15.80 -23.42
N ALA A 5 -6.22 16.30 -23.25
CA ALA A 5 -5.05 15.51 -23.59
C ALA A 5 -5.11 14.19 -22.80
N ALA A 6 -4.97 13.04 -23.45
CA ALA A 6 -4.84 11.77 -22.74
C ALA A 6 -3.61 11.87 -21.83
N ALA A 7 -3.85 12.00 -20.53
CA ALA A 7 -2.85 11.80 -19.51
C ALA A 7 -2.25 10.39 -19.67
N PRO A 8 -1.02 10.14 -19.19
CA PRO A 8 -0.50 8.77 -19.17
C PRO A 8 -1.52 7.89 -18.45
N LEU A 9 -1.85 6.74 -19.02
CA LEU A 9 -2.69 5.71 -18.40
C LEU A 9 -1.85 4.62 -17.75
N ASP A 10 -2.43 3.96 -16.76
CA ASP A 10 -1.87 2.82 -16.06
C ASP A 10 -2.19 1.51 -16.82
N GLU A 11 -1.71 0.37 -16.33
CA GLU A 11 -1.88 -0.94 -16.98
C GLU A 11 -3.34 -1.39 -17.09
N ASP A 12 -4.25 -0.82 -16.30
CA ASP A 12 -5.69 -1.07 -16.35
C ASP A 12 -6.46 -0.04 -17.22
N GLY A 13 -5.74 0.89 -17.86
CA GLY A 13 -6.34 1.90 -18.74
C GLY A 13 -6.86 3.14 -18.04
N SER A 14 -6.66 3.28 -16.73
CA SER A 14 -7.10 4.44 -15.97
C SER A 14 -5.95 5.45 -15.75
N ALA A 15 -6.25 6.73 -15.50
CA ALA A 15 -5.23 7.80 -15.49
C ALA A 15 -4.07 7.49 -14.50
N ALA A 16 -2.84 7.43 -14.99
CA ALA A 16 -1.65 7.24 -14.17
C ALA A 16 -1.44 8.44 -13.25
N VAL A 17 -0.92 8.18 -12.06
CA VAL A 17 -0.73 9.19 -11.02
C VAL A 17 0.76 9.32 -10.70
N SER A 18 1.27 10.54 -10.76
CA SER A 18 2.65 10.86 -10.39
C SER A 18 2.93 10.46 -8.93
N GLY A 19 4.11 9.90 -8.68
CA GLY A 19 4.56 9.35 -7.40
C GLY A 19 3.94 8.02 -7.00
N ILE A 20 3.01 7.47 -7.80
CA ILE A 20 2.26 6.24 -7.48
C ILE A 20 2.38 5.21 -8.59
N SER A 21 2.05 5.60 -9.83
CA SER A 21 1.99 4.66 -10.96
C SER A 21 3.40 4.25 -11.38
N THR A 22 3.58 2.95 -11.58
CA THR A 22 4.78 2.36 -12.20
C THR A 22 4.41 1.80 -13.55
N GLY A 23 5.30 1.94 -14.53
CA GLY A 23 4.96 1.59 -15.90
C GLY A 23 5.99 2.07 -16.91
N ARG A 24 5.66 1.84 -18.18
CA ARG A 24 6.49 2.24 -19.33
C ARG A 24 5.76 3.34 -20.08
N TRP A 25 6.24 4.57 -19.90
CA TRP A 25 5.72 5.75 -20.59
C TRP A 25 6.83 6.44 -21.37
N LEU A 26 6.44 7.32 -22.29
CA LEU A 26 7.36 8.15 -23.06
C LEU A 26 7.84 9.34 -22.21
N THR A 27 8.60 9.05 -21.16
CA THR A 27 9.05 9.98 -20.12
C THR A 27 10.51 10.40 -20.26
N ARG A 28 11.28 9.82 -21.18
CA ARG A 28 12.72 10.09 -21.37
C ARG A 28 12.95 10.88 -22.65
N ALA A 29 14.01 11.71 -22.66
CA ALA A 29 14.36 12.51 -23.82
C ALA A 29 14.67 11.66 -25.07
N ASP A 30 15.19 10.44 -24.88
CA ASP A 30 15.50 9.49 -25.95
C ASP A 30 14.29 8.67 -26.41
N ASP A 31 13.08 8.93 -25.90
CA ASP A 31 11.84 8.34 -26.42
C ASP A 31 11.41 8.96 -27.76
N LEU A 32 11.97 10.13 -28.10
CA LEU A 32 11.77 10.83 -29.37
C LEU A 32 13.11 11.18 -30.01
N VAL A 33 13.42 10.60 -31.16
CA VAL A 33 14.68 10.84 -31.88
C VAL A 33 14.37 11.47 -33.24
N GLY A 34 14.95 12.63 -33.53
CA GLY A 34 14.71 13.35 -34.79
C GLY A 34 15.97 13.53 -35.62
N THR A 35 15.79 13.69 -36.94
CA THR A 35 16.83 14.24 -37.82
C THR A 35 17.01 15.74 -37.59
N PRO A 36 18.18 16.33 -37.89
CA PRO A 36 18.40 17.77 -37.74
C PRO A 36 17.28 18.63 -38.36
N GLY A 37 16.73 19.56 -37.57
CA GLY A 37 15.67 20.47 -37.98
C GLY A 37 14.26 19.87 -38.02
N SER A 38 14.06 18.61 -37.57
CA SER A 38 12.74 17.98 -37.50
C SER A 38 11.83 18.54 -36.40
N GLY A 39 12.38 19.34 -35.48
CA GLY A 39 11.66 19.86 -34.31
C GLY A 39 11.49 18.84 -33.18
N ALA A 40 12.16 17.68 -33.25
CA ALA A 40 12.13 16.70 -32.16
C ALA A 40 12.76 17.24 -30.86
N ASP A 41 13.80 18.04 -31.01
CA ASP A 41 14.56 18.75 -29.97
C ASP A 41 13.83 19.99 -29.41
N GLN A 42 12.73 20.41 -30.02
CA GLN A 42 11.93 21.56 -29.57
C GLN A 42 10.70 21.07 -28.77
N PRO A 43 10.65 21.29 -27.44
CA PRO A 43 9.62 20.71 -26.56
C PRO A 43 8.20 21.20 -26.87
N ASP A 44 8.05 22.44 -27.34
CA ASP A 44 6.75 23.07 -27.63
C ASP A 44 6.31 22.95 -29.09
N ALA A 45 7.14 22.38 -29.97
CA ALA A 45 6.82 22.28 -31.39
C ALA A 45 5.81 21.15 -31.64
N ALA A 46 4.61 21.51 -32.12
CA ALA A 46 3.63 20.56 -32.63
C ALA A 46 4.18 19.89 -33.91
N LEU A 47 4.22 18.55 -33.93
CA LEU A 47 4.71 17.79 -35.06
C LEU A 47 3.54 17.41 -35.96
N ARG A 48 3.61 17.76 -37.25
CA ARG A 48 2.72 17.19 -38.26
C ARG A 48 3.39 15.96 -38.83
N LEU A 49 2.88 14.79 -38.52
CA LEU A 49 3.53 13.51 -38.84
C LEU A 49 2.74 12.76 -39.90
N CYS A 50 3.43 12.21 -40.87
CA CYS A 50 2.87 11.34 -41.90
C CYS A 50 3.75 10.09 -42.07
N PHE A 51 3.21 9.07 -42.72
CA PHE A 51 4.03 7.97 -43.19
C PHE A 51 5.05 8.50 -44.23
N PRO A 52 6.27 7.93 -44.32
CA PRO A 52 7.28 8.41 -45.28
C PRO A 52 6.79 8.50 -46.74
N ARG A 53 6.70 9.72 -47.29
CA ARG A 53 5.97 10.10 -48.52
C ARG A 53 6.59 9.61 -49.84
N GLN A 54 7.64 8.79 -49.78
CA GLN A 54 8.26 8.15 -50.95
C GLN A 54 8.65 6.69 -50.64
N TRP A 55 8.02 6.06 -49.66
CA TRP A 55 8.27 4.66 -49.34
C TRP A 55 7.82 3.72 -50.48
N PRO A 56 8.56 2.64 -50.80
CA PRO A 56 9.82 2.20 -50.20
C PRO A 56 11.07 2.88 -50.78
N GLY A 57 10.93 3.72 -51.83
CA GLY A 57 12.06 4.40 -52.49
C GLY A 57 12.92 5.22 -51.52
N ALA A 58 12.28 5.95 -50.60
CA ALA A 58 12.91 6.72 -49.53
C ALA A 58 13.91 5.91 -48.71
N PHE A 59 13.68 4.60 -48.54
CA PHE A 59 14.62 3.72 -47.83
C PHE A 59 16.01 3.77 -48.46
N LYS A 60 16.12 3.82 -49.79
CA LYS A 60 17.44 3.88 -50.46
C LYS A 60 17.88 5.31 -50.77
N SER A 61 16.96 6.21 -51.10
CA SER A 61 17.28 7.54 -51.61
C SER A 61 17.42 8.63 -50.54
N SER A 62 16.83 8.44 -49.35
CA SER A 62 16.85 9.45 -48.29
C SER A 62 18.04 9.25 -47.35
N ALA A 63 19.07 10.10 -47.51
CA ALA A 63 20.20 10.14 -46.59
C ALA A 63 19.78 10.46 -45.12
N PRO A 64 18.83 11.39 -44.85
CA PRO A 64 18.32 11.62 -43.50
C PRO A 64 17.65 10.39 -42.87
N LEU A 65 16.83 9.65 -43.63
CA LEU A 65 16.20 8.43 -43.13
C LEU A 65 17.24 7.36 -42.80
N GLN A 66 18.22 7.16 -43.68
CA GLN A 66 19.31 6.21 -43.45
C GLN A 66 20.16 6.58 -42.23
N ALA A 67 20.45 7.87 -42.05
CA ALA A 67 21.15 8.35 -40.86
C ALA A 67 20.35 8.08 -39.58
N LEU A 68 19.04 8.32 -39.58
CA LEU A 68 18.16 8.02 -38.45
C LEU A 68 18.13 6.52 -38.14
N LEU A 69 17.92 5.65 -39.14
CA LEU A 69 17.91 4.19 -38.94
C LEU A 69 19.24 3.66 -38.37
N LYS A 70 20.36 4.25 -38.81
CA LYS A 70 21.69 3.94 -38.26
C LYS A 70 21.83 4.41 -36.81
N ALA A 71 21.36 5.62 -36.48
CA ALA A 71 21.38 6.15 -35.11
C ALA A 71 20.54 5.29 -34.15
N LEU A 72 19.39 4.79 -34.63
CA LEU A 72 18.54 3.87 -33.90
C LEU A 72 19.12 2.45 -33.78
N LYS A 73 20.25 2.13 -34.43
CA LYS A 73 20.80 0.77 -34.53
C LYS A 73 19.77 -0.25 -35.02
N GLY A 74 18.95 0.13 -36.01
CA GLY A 74 17.86 -0.70 -36.52
C GLY A 74 18.35 -2.01 -37.13
N THR A 75 17.76 -3.14 -36.73
CA THR A 75 18.09 -4.48 -37.23
C THR A 75 17.12 -4.97 -38.30
N ARG A 76 15.83 -4.68 -38.14
CA ARG A 76 14.77 -4.99 -39.11
C ARG A 76 13.87 -3.78 -39.29
N VAL A 77 13.52 -3.46 -40.53
CA VAL A 77 12.62 -2.33 -40.88
C VAL A 77 11.46 -2.88 -41.70
N ARG A 78 10.22 -2.60 -41.30
CA ARG A 78 9.01 -3.05 -42.02
C ARG A 78 7.93 -1.98 -41.98
N ALA A 79 7.30 -1.74 -43.13
CA ALA A 79 6.01 -1.07 -43.16
C ALA A 79 4.92 -2.06 -42.74
N VAL A 80 4.06 -1.63 -41.83
CA VAL A 80 2.95 -2.42 -41.27
C VAL A 80 1.68 -1.59 -41.40
N GLU A 81 0.59 -2.19 -41.89
CA GLU A 81 -0.72 -1.54 -41.95
C GLU A 81 -1.22 -1.27 -40.52
N ALA A 82 -1.77 -0.08 -40.28
CA ALA A 82 -2.32 0.36 -38.99
C ALA A 82 -3.63 -0.37 -38.66
N ASP A 83 -4.41 -0.69 -39.69
CA ASP A 83 -5.46 -1.69 -39.60
C ASP A 83 -4.80 -3.06 -39.68
N ALA A 84 -4.64 -3.69 -38.52
CA ALA A 84 -4.32 -5.11 -38.51
C ALA A 84 -5.37 -5.86 -39.34
N PRO A 85 -5.00 -6.97 -40.02
CA PRO A 85 -5.97 -7.77 -40.75
C PRO A 85 -7.20 -8.02 -39.88
N ALA A 86 -8.42 -7.97 -40.45
CA ALA A 86 -9.65 -8.15 -39.66
C ALA A 86 -9.60 -9.36 -38.71
N ALA A 87 -8.87 -10.42 -39.09
CA ALA A 87 -8.59 -11.59 -38.26
C ALA A 87 -7.73 -11.30 -37.01
N ALA A 88 -6.72 -10.43 -37.09
CA ALA A 88 -5.89 -10.03 -35.95
C ALA A 88 -6.63 -9.05 -35.02
N ALA A 89 -7.42 -8.12 -35.57
CA ALA A 89 -8.30 -7.27 -34.76
C ALA A 89 -9.40 -8.09 -34.07
N ALA A 90 -9.97 -9.08 -34.75
CA ALA A 90 -10.93 -10.02 -34.17
C ALA A 90 -10.30 -10.93 -33.10
N ALA A 91 -9.06 -11.39 -33.29
CA ALA A 91 -8.35 -12.18 -32.28
C ALA A 91 -8.05 -11.37 -31.02
N ALA A 92 -7.81 -10.06 -31.15
CA ALA A 92 -7.62 -9.15 -30.03
C ALA A 92 -8.94 -8.63 -29.43
N ALA A 93 -10.10 -9.05 -29.93
CA ALA A 93 -11.40 -8.61 -29.41
C ALA A 93 -11.56 -9.03 -27.94
N GLY A 94 -11.61 -8.06 -27.04
CA GLY A 94 -11.67 -8.26 -25.59
C GLY A 94 -10.37 -7.95 -24.85
N VAL A 95 -9.26 -7.71 -25.55
CA VAL A 95 -8.03 -7.18 -24.93
C VAL A 95 -8.15 -5.65 -24.81
N PRO A 96 -8.03 -5.06 -23.60
CA PRO A 96 -8.09 -3.61 -23.45
C PRO A 96 -6.82 -2.98 -24.01
N LEU A 97 -6.93 -2.31 -25.16
CA LEU A 97 -5.85 -1.59 -25.80
C LEU A 97 -6.07 -0.08 -25.67
N HIS A 98 -5.01 0.66 -25.36
CA HIS A 98 -5.08 2.11 -25.21
C HIS A 98 -4.17 2.81 -26.23
N ALA A 99 -4.66 3.91 -26.80
CA ALA A 99 -3.87 4.73 -27.72
C ALA A 99 -2.66 5.33 -26.98
N LEU A 100 -1.49 5.37 -27.64
CA LEU A 100 -0.22 5.86 -27.07
C LEU A 100 0.39 4.97 -25.95
N HIS A 101 -0.11 3.75 -25.74
CA HIS A 101 0.36 2.79 -24.72
C HIS A 101 0.98 1.52 -25.31
N SER A 102 1.89 1.68 -26.28
CA SER A 102 2.40 0.56 -27.08
C SER A 102 3.15 -0.50 -26.28
N PHE A 103 3.87 -0.08 -25.25
CA PHE A 103 4.56 -0.98 -24.33
C PHE A 103 3.60 -1.97 -23.68
N SER A 104 2.63 -1.46 -22.90
CA SER A 104 1.65 -2.28 -22.18
C SER A 104 0.72 -3.03 -23.13
N ASN A 105 0.30 -2.42 -24.24
CA ASN A 105 -0.54 -3.10 -25.22
C ASN A 105 0.16 -4.32 -25.82
N ALA A 106 1.45 -4.22 -26.15
CA ALA A 106 2.21 -5.34 -26.68
C ALA A 106 2.32 -6.49 -25.68
N GLU A 107 2.55 -6.20 -24.40
CA GLU A 107 2.60 -7.21 -23.34
C GLU A 107 1.24 -7.87 -23.07
N ARG A 108 0.14 -7.09 -23.11
CA ARG A 108 -1.22 -7.65 -23.00
C ARG A 108 -1.53 -8.60 -24.15
N LEU A 109 -1.12 -8.26 -25.37
CA LEU A 109 -1.30 -9.12 -26.55
C LEU A 109 -0.40 -10.37 -26.49
N GLU A 110 0.81 -10.26 -25.95
CA GLU A 110 1.66 -11.43 -25.70
C GLU A 110 1.02 -12.37 -24.68
N THR A 111 0.49 -11.81 -23.59
CA THR A 111 -0.19 -12.58 -22.54
C THR A 111 -1.47 -13.24 -23.05
N ALA A 112 -2.29 -12.50 -23.80
CA ALA A 112 -3.59 -12.99 -24.26
C ALA A 112 -3.50 -13.95 -25.46
N LEU A 113 -2.56 -13.71 -26.39
CA LEU A 113 -2.53 -14.37 -27.70
C LEU A 113 -1.21 -15.10 -27.98
N GLY A 114 -0.22 -15.02 -27.08
CA GLY A 114 1.11 -15.60 -27.27
C GLY A 114 1.93 -14.93 -28.37
N TRP A 115 1.55 -13.72 -28.82
CA TRP A 115 2.29 -13.01 -29.86
C TRP A 115 3.50 -12.30 -29.27
N ARG A 116 4.69 -12.72 -29.68
CA ARG A 116 5.97 -12.22 -29.16
C ARG A 116 6.08 -10.71 -29.23
N VAL A 117 6.49 -10.06 -28.15
CA VAL A 117 6.80 -8.61 -28.16
C VAL A 117 8.07 -8.32 -28.98
N VAL A 118 7.97 -7.32 -29.85
CA VAL A 118 9.08 -6.73 -30.60
C VAL A 118 9.28 -5.29 -30.15
N LYS A 119 10.52 -4.93 -29.85
CA LYS A 119 10.90 -3.64 -29.26
C LYS A 119 11.65 -2.80 -30.28
N GLY A 120 11.33 -1.50 -30.36
CA GLY A 120 11.97 -0.63 -31.31
C GLY A 120 11.36 0.76 -31.36
N PHE A 121 11.23 1.29 -32.58
CA PHE A 121 10.72 2.62 -32.85
C PHE A 121 9.74 2.60 -34.02
N VAL A 122 8.73 3.46 -33.98
CA VAL A 122 7.92 3.83 -35.14
C VAL A 122 8.49 5.11 -35.76
N VAL A 123 8.67 5.13 -37.07
CA VAL A 123 9.27 6.25 -37.82
C VAL A 123 8.21 6.97 -38.64
N TYR A 124 8.20 8.29 -38.50
CA TYR A 124 7.35 9.22 -39.23
C TYR A 124 8.19 10.23 -40.01
N GLU A 125 7.61 10.78 -41.06
CA GLU A 125 8.12 11.92 -41.79
C GLU A 125 7.38 13.21 -41.38
N CYS A 126 8.11 14.31 -41.22
CA CYS A 126 7.53 15.61 -40.90
C CYS A 126 6.78 16.16 -42.13
N ALA A 127 5.45 16.15 -42.08
CA ALA A 127 4.57 16.51 -43.19
C ALA A 127 4.69 17.98 -43.63
N ASP A 128 5.08 18.87 -42.73
CA ASP A 128 5.30 20.29 -42.99
C ASP A 128 6.64 20.60 -43.69
N LYS A 129 7.47 19.57 -43.91
CA LYS A 129 8.82 19.69 -44.46
C LYS A 129 8.88 19.10 -45.87
N ALA A 130 9.95 19.41 -46.59
CA ALA A 130 10.17 18.84 -47.92
C ALA A 130 10.22 17.31 -47.84
N ALA A 131 9.64 16.65 -48.84
CA ALA A 131 9.51 15.20 -48.84
C ALA A 131 10.87 14.50 -48.67
N SER A 132 10.92 13.46 -47.83
CA SER A 132 12.11 12.66 -47.57
C SER A 132 13.32 13.39 -46.97
N THR A 133 13.12 14.57 -46.36
CA THR A 133 14.21 15.37 -45.77
C THR A 133 14.29 15.33 -44.24
N GLN A 134 13.16 15.17 -43.53
CA GLN A 134 13.13 15.23 -42.07
C GLN A 134 12.20 14.17 -41.48
N PHE A 135 12.72 13.44 -40.50
CA PHE A 135 12.07 12.28 -39.88
C PHE A 135 12.14 12.34 -38.36
N VAL A 136 11.17 11.69 -37.72
CA VAL A 136 11.08 11.52 -36.28
C VAL A 136 10.77 10.06 -35.97
N ALA A 137 11.46 9.50 -34.99
CA ALA A 137 11.25 8.16 -34.47
C ALA A 137 10.74 8.24 -33.03
N VAL A 138 9.63 7.56 -32.75
CA VAL A 138 9.04 7.44 -31.41
C VAL A 138 9.28 6.04 -30.91
N ARG A 139 9.78 5.87 -29.68
CA ARG A 139 9.95 4.54 -29.08
C ARG A 139 8.61 3.82 -29.01
N HIS A 140 8.58 2.57 -29.47
CA HIS A 140 7.32 1.85 -29.68
C HIS A 140 7.51 0.34 -29.61
N TRP A 141 6.56 -0.37 -29.00
CA TRP A 141 6.52 -1.84 -29.00
C TRP A 141 5.33 -2.34 -29.80
N TRP A 142 5.49 -3.49 -30.43
CA TRP A 142 4.45 -4.15 -31.23
C TRP A 142 4.62 -5.66 -31.10
N ASN A 143 3.77 -6.44 -31.78
CA ASN A 143 3.79 -7.90 -31.66
C ASN A 143 4.21 -8.57 -32.96
N GLN A 144 4.81 -9.75 -32.83
CA GLN A 144 5.09 -10.69 -33.91
C GLN A 144 4.25 -11.96 -33.71
N ARG A 145 3.45 -12.28 -34.72
CA ARG A 145 2.63 -13.50 -34.75
C ARG A 145 3.50 -14.74 -35.00
N ALA A 146 2.93 -15.92 -34.75
CA ALA A 146 3.61 -17.20 -34.96
C ALA A 146 4.07 -17.43 -36.42
N ASP A 147 3.36 -16.85 -37.40
CA ASP A 147 3.74 -16.85 -38.83
C ASP A 147 4.89 -15.87 -39.17
N GLY A 148 5.38 -15.13 -38.17
CA GLY A 148 6.47 -14.17 -38.30
C GLY A 148 6.04 -12.79 -38.80
N ALA A 149 4.75 -12.54 -39.05
CA ALA A 149 4.22 -11.24 -39.42
C ALA A 149 4.25 -10.26 -38.23
N TRP A 150 4.55 -9.00 -38.51
CA TRP A 150 4.47 -7.92 -37.51
C TRP A 150 3.07 -7.30 -37.53
N VAL A 151 2.54 -7.01 -36.35
CA VAL A 151 1.23 -6.39 -36.15
C VAL A 151 1.37 -5.30 -35.09
N ASP A 152 0.83 -4.12 -35.36
CA ASP A 152 0.76 -3.01 -34.41
C ASP A 152 -0.70 -2.57 -34.24
N LEU A 153 -1.27 -2.90 -33.08
CA LEU A 153 -2.63 -2.51 -32.70
C LEU A 153 -2.66 -1.23 -31.83
N THR A 154 -1.53 -0.52 -31.71
CA THR A 154 -1.38 0.62 -30.79
C THR A 154 -0.99 1.92 -31.50
N SER A 155 -1.34 2.04 -32.79
CA SER A 155 -0.87 3.14 -33.65
C SER A 155 -0.95 4.50 -32.96
N VAL A 156 0.19 5.21 -32.95
CA VAL A 156 0.47 6.40 -32.15
C VAL A 156 -0.03 7.69 -32.82
N ALA A 157 -0.33 7.63 -34.12
CA ALA A 157 -0.81 8.76 -34.90
C ALA A 157 -1.84 8.29 -35.93
N ALA A 158 -2.97 8.99 -36.02
CA ALA A 158 -3.83 8.94 -37.19
C ALA A 158 -3.04 9.57 -38.35
N THR A 159 -2.31 8.74 -39.09
CA THR A 159 -1.73 9.13 -40.38
C THR A 159 -2.81 8.93 -41.43
N GLU A 160 -2.86 9.80 -42.44
CA GLU A 160 -3.83 9.66 -43.54
C GLU A 160 -3.66 8.36 -44.34
N GLU A 161 -2.49 7.71 -44.21
CA GLU A 161 -2.13 6.50 -44.95
C GLU A 161 -2.35 5.20 -44.16
N GLU A 162 -2.86 5.25 -42.91
CA GLU A 162 -3.13 4.06 -42.07
C GLU A 162 -1.98 3.04 -42.07
N ARG A 163 -0.72 3.51 -41.99
CA ARG A 163 0.49 2.68 -41.98
C ARG A 163 1.52 3.20 -40.99
N SER A 164 2.30 2.27 -40.45
CA SER A 164 3.43 2.52 -39.53
C SER A 164 4.72 1.94 -40.09
N LEU A 165 5.81 2.72 -40.08
CA LEU A 165 7.15 2.21 -40.38
C LEU A 165 7.83 1.78 -39.08
N LEU A 166 7.93 0.48 -38.83
CA LEU A 166 8.48 -0.08 -37.61
C LEU A 166 9.95 -0.48 -37.79
N VAL A 167 10.77 -0.15 -36.79
CA VAL A 167 12.21 -0.39 -36.78
C VAL A 167 12.57 -1.15 -35.51
N GLU A 168 12.84 -2.45 -35.61
CA GLU A 168 13.32 -3.24 -34.47
C GLU A 168 14.72 -2.77 -34.07
N SER A 169 14.91 -2.56 -32.77
CA SER A 169 16.19 -2.14 -32.22
C SER A 169 16.30 -2.54 -30.76
N LYS A 170 17.50 -2.94 -30.33
CA LYS A 170 17.82 -3.13 -28.90
C LYS A 170 17.68 -1.82 -28.12
N LEU A 171 17.89 -0.67 -28.77
CA LEU A 171 17.65 0.63 -28.15
C LEU A 171 16.17 0.90 -27.92
N GLY A 172 15.25 0.07 -28.42
CA GLY A 172 13.82 0.17 -28.13
C GLY A 172 13.43 -0.42 -26.77
N GLU A 173 14.35 -1.03 -26.02
CA GLU A 173 14.08 -1.48 -24.66
C GLU A 173 13.66 -0.31 -23.75
N LYS A 174 12.73 -0.61 -22.85
CA LYS A 174 12.18 0.35 -21.91
C LYS A 174 11.97 -0.36 -20.59
N GLU A 175 12.62 0.16 -19.57
CA GLU A 175 12.44 -0.30 -18.21
C GLU A 175 11.19 0.34 -17.63
N GLU A 176 10.57 -0.39 -16.72
CA GLU A 176 9.52 0.15 -15.88
C GLU A 176 10.13 1.20 -14.94
N ALA A 177 9.42 2.31 -14.73
CA ALA A 177 9.83 3.36 -13.83
C ALA A 177 8.63 3.90 -13.07
N LEU A 178 8.88 4.49 -11.89
CA LEU A 178 7.90 5.31 -11.20
C LEU A 178 7.64 6.57 -12.05
N LEU A 179 6.37 6.89 -12.31
CA LEU A 179 5.99 8.13 -12.96
C LEU A 179 6.19 9.28 -11.96
N ASP A 180 7.08 10.21 -12.24
CA ASP A 180 7.23 11.46 -11.50
C ASP A 180 6.51 12.62 -12.20
N ASP A 181 6.48 13.79 -11.56
CA ASP A 181 5.76 14.96 -12.10
C ASP A 181 6.34 15.38 -13.45
N GLU A 182 7.67 15.40 -13.55
CA GLU A 182 8.40 15.75 -14.77
C GLU A 182 8.14 14.74 -15.90
N GLY A 183 8.09 13.45 -15.58
CA GLY A 183 7.72 12.37 -16.50
C GLY A 183 6.27 12.48 -16.96
N CYS A 184 5.34 12.80 -16.06
CA CYS A 184 3.93 13.02 -16.40
C CYS A 184 3.77 14.19 -17.38
N GLU A 185 4.47 15.30 -17.13
CA GLU A 185 4.50 16.44 -18.04
C GLU A 185 5.10 16.07 -19.40
N ARG A 186 6.24 15.37 -19.42
CA ARG A 186 6.88 14.90 -20.66
C ARG A 186 5.99 13.99 -21.48
N ALA A 187 5.40 12.97 -20.86
CA ALA A 187 4.52 12.02 -21.55
C ALA A 187 3.25 12.71 -22.08
N THR A 188 2.68 13.64 -21.30
CA THR A 188 1.51 14.45 -21.71
C THR A 188 1.87 15.40 -22.86
N ALA A 189 3.01 16.08 -22.78
CA ALA A 189 3.50 16.99 -23.81
C ALA A 189 3.77 16.24 -25.12
N LEU A 190 4.43 15.08 -25.05
CA LEU A 190 4.68 14.26 -26.22
C LEU A 190 3.37 13.72 -26.82
N GLY A 191 2.43 13.25 -26.00
CA GLY A 191 1.11 12.84 -26.47
C GLY A 191 0.34 13.98 -27.16
N ARG A 192 0.52 15.24 -26.74
CA ARG A 192 0.00 16.41 -27.47
C ARG A 192 0.68 16.61 -28.82
N ARG A 193 2.00 16.40 -28.92
CA ARG A 193 2.79 16.56 -30.16
C ARG A 193 2.46 15.52 -31.22
N LEU A 194 2.10 14.29 -30.82
CA LEU A 194 1.87 13.16 -31.74
C LEU A 194 0.42 13.08 -32.28
N ARG A 195 -0.54 13.72 -31.61
CA ARG A 195 -1.94 13.77 -32.08
C ARG A 195 -2.09 14.80 -33.20
N ASN A 196 -1.89 14.37 -34.45
CA ASN A 196 -2.23 15.11 -35.66
C ASN A 196 -3.65 15.71 -35.56
N LEU A 197 -3.80 17.03 -35.51
CA LEU A 197 -5.10 17.70 -35.68
C LEU A 197 -5.26 18.18 -37.13
N PRO A 198 -6.23 17.67 -37.90
CA PRO A 198 -6.62 18.26 -39.17
C PRO A 198 -7.18 19.68 -38.97
N ARG A 199 -6.89 20.56 -39.94
CA ARG A 199 -7.48 21.91 -40.04
C ARG A 199 -8.95 21.82 -40.45
N GLU A 200 -9.72 22.74 -39.89
CA GLU A 200 -11.09 23.18 -40.21
C GLU A 200 -11.66 22.76 -41.58
N HIS A 201 -12.85 22.15 -41.58
CA HIS A 201 -13.93 22.33 -42.57
C HIS A 201 -15.29 22.09 -41.89
N ALA A 202 -16.29 22.80 -42.42
CA ALA A 202 -17.53 23.31 -41.80
C ALA A 202 -18.67 22.31 -41.53
N ALA A 203 -19.72 22.85 -40.87
CA ALA A 203 -21.09 22.37 -40.59
C ALA A 203 -21.31 22.00 -39.11
N THR A 204 -22.21 22.57 -38.32
CA THR A 204 -23.36 23.47 -38.53
C THR A 204 -23.69 24.09 -37.16
N ALA A 205 -24.22 25.33 -37.18
CA ALA A 205 -24.62 26.08 -36.00
C ALA A 205 -25.55 25.29 -35.05
N ALA A 206 -25.24 25.33 -33.76
CA ALA A 206 -26.14 24.98 -32.67
C ALA A 206 -26.36 26.24 -31.80
N PRO A 207 -27.57 26.46 -31.25
CA PRO A 207 -28.00 27.75 -30.74
C PRO A 207 -27.24 28.15 -29.46
N GLU A 208 -27.09 29.45 -29.28
CA GLU A 208 -26.44 30.07 -28.13
C GLU A 208 -27.00 29.51 -26.80
N PRO A 209 -26.13 29.21 -25.81
CA PRO A 209 -26.59 28.88 -24.48
C PRO A 209 -27.09 30.14 -23.77
N THR A 210 -28.32 30.08 -23.29
CA THR A 210 -28.91 31.06 -22.38
C THR A 210 -28.01 31.30 -21.16
N PRO A 211 -27.99 32.54 -20.62
CA PRO A 211 -27.13 32.89 -19.50
C PRO A 211 -27.53 32.10 -18.25
N ARG A 212 -26.54 31.51 -17.57
CA ARG A 212 -26.73 30.86 -16.27
C ARG A 212 -27.17 31.88 -15.21
N PRO A 213 -28.12 31.53 -14.34
CA PRO A 213 -28.43 32.32 -13.16
C PRO A 213 -27.25 32.30 -12.16
N PRO A 214 -27.13 33.33 -11.31
CA PRO A 214 -26.00 33.50 -10.40
C PRO A 214 -25.89 32.36 -9.38
N GLN A 215 -24.65 31.98 -9.10
CA GLN A 215 -24.28 31.02 -8.06
C GLN A 215 -24.85 31.46 -6.70
N SER A 216 -25.76 30.67 -6.14
CA SER A 216 -26.15 30.80 -4.75
C SER A 216 -24.97 30.38 -3.87
N ALA A 217 -24.61 31.26 -2.95
CA ALA A 217 -23.52 31.10 -1.99
C ALA A 217 -23.60 29.76 -1.22
N LYS A 218 -22.42 29.16 -1.01
CA LYS A 218 -22.22 28.11 -0.01
C LYS A 218 -22.60 28.65 1.37
N PRO A 219 -23.18 27.83 2.28
CA PRO A 219 -23.44 28.28 3.64
C PRO A 219 -22.11 28.54 4.34
N VAL A 220 -21.84 29.82 4.62
CA VAL A 220 -20.88 30.25 5.64
C VAL A 220 -21.57 30.03 6.98
N ILE A 221 -21.04 29.12 7.79
CA ILE A 221 -21.46 28.98 9.18
C ILE A 221 -20.58 29.91 10.01
N ASP A 222 -21.22 30.87 10.63
CA ASP A 222 -20.68 31.81 11.61
C ASP A 222 -20.36 31.06 12.92
N TRP A 223 -19.10 31.10 13.35
CA TRP A 223 -18.63 30.53 14.61
C TRP A 223 -17.82 31.61 15.33
N GLY A 224 -18.45 32.22 16.34
CA GLY A 224 -18.00 33.45 16.97
C GLY A 224 -16.62 33.41 17.64
N ASP A 225 -16.08 34.62 17.78
CA ASP A 225 -14.81 34.93 18.44
C ASP A 225 -14.79 34.47 19.90
N ALA A 226 -13.79 33.66 20.27
CA ALA A 226 -13.47 33.36 21.66
C ALA A 226 -12.09 33.94 21.99
N GLU A 227 -12.08 34.94 22.87
CA GLU A 227 -10.90 35.65 23.38
C GLU A 227 -9.89 34.73 24.05
N VAL A 228 -8.62 34.92 23.69
CA VAL A 228 -7.45 34.31 24.33
C VAL A 228 -7.16 35.06 25.63
N THR A 229 -7.40 34.42 26.78
CA THR A 229 -6.92 34.91 28.08
C THR A 229 -5.60 34.24 28.44
N THR A 230 -4.55 35.07 28.60
CA THR A 230 -3.22 34.68 29.05
C THR A 230 -3.23 34.35 30.55
N ALA A 231 -2.80 33.15 30.94
CA ALA A 231 -2.57 32.80 32.35
C ALA A 231 -1.12 32.34 32.59
N LYS A 232 -0.54 32.90 33.66
CA LYS A 232 0.87 32.87 34.07
C LYS A 232 1.37 31.48 34.50
N SER A 233 2.65 31.26 34.21
CA SER A 233 3.52 30.17 34.67
C SER A 233 3.52 29.98 36.20
N ARG A 234 3.48 28.72 36.65
CA ARG A 234 3.88 28.30 37.99
C ARG A 234 4.70 27.02 37.89
N GLU A 235 5.97 27.09 38.26
CA GLU A 235 6.87 25.94 38.38
C GLU A 235 6.49 25.09 39.61
N ALA A 236 6.62 23.77 39.49
CA ALA A 236 6.46 22.81 40.58
C ALA A 236 7.83 22.19 40.97
N PRO A 237 8.05 21.79 42.23
CA PRO A 237 9.38 21.54 42.80
C PRO A 237 9.97 20.16 42.48
N GLU A 238 11.31 20.08 42.53
CA GLU A 238 12.20 18.96 42.13
C GLU A 238 12.06 17.61 42.87
N SER A 239 11.08 17.39 43.75
CA SER A 239 11.06 16.21 44.63
C SER A 239 10.28 14.98 44.12
N GLU A 240 9.77 14.97 42.88
CA GLU A 240 9.07 13.80 42.30
C GLU A 240 9.91 12.95 41.33
N ARG A 241 11.23 13.13 41.29
CA ARG A 241 12.13 12.45 40.32
C ARG A 241 12.36 10.94 40.55
N ALA A 242 11.82 10.31 41.59
CA ALA A 242 12.31 8.97 42.00
C ALA A 242 11.35 7.76 41.85
N VAL A 243 10.10 7.88 41.36
CA VAL A 243 9.17 6.71 41.33
C VAL A 243 8.52 6.43 39.95
N VAL A 244 8.90 7.13 38.87
CA VAL A 244 8.26 6.94 37.55
C VAL A 244 8.92 5.86 36.65
N LEU A 245 9.86 5.07 37.18
CA LEU A 245 10.68 4.14 36.39
C LEU A 245 10.05 2.77 36.04
N SER A 246 8.73 2.56 36.09
CA SER A 246 8.15 1.26 35.68
C SER A 246 6.90 1.28 34.80
N ARG A 247 6.50 2.42 34.22
CA ARG A 247 5.28 2.51 33.38
C ARG A 247 5.51 2.37 31.87
N THR A 248 6.75 2.19 31.41
CA THR A 248 7.14 2.38 30.00
C THR A 248 7.62 1.12 29.26
N ALA A 249 7.92 0.03 29.98
CA ALA A 249 8.54 -1.18 29.42
C ALA A 249 7.70 -1.88 28.33
N ARG A 250 6.36 -1.81 28.38
CA ARG A 250 5.46 -2.45 27.40
C ARG A 250 5.41 -1.77 26.02
N PHE A 251 5.92 -0.53 25.93
CA PHE A 251 5.90 0.28 24.71
C PHE A 251 7.29 0.45 24.08
N ALA A 252 8.32 -0.21 24.63
CA ALA A 252 9.71 -0.07 24.18
C ALA A 252 9.92 -0.33 22.68
N PRO A 253 9.28 -1.34 22.04
CA PRO A 253 9.43 -1.57 20.59
C PRO A 253 8.75 -0.49 19.73
N TRP A 254 7.59 0.01 20.17
CA TRP A 254 6.83 1.06 19.48
C TRP A 254 7.54 2.43 19.53
N MET A 255 8.15 2.73 20.69
CA MET A 255 8.90 3.97 20.90
C MET A 255 10.26 3.98 20.18
N ALA A 256 10.89 2.82 19.97
CA ALA A 256 12.15 2.71 19.23
C ALA A 256 12.01 3.04 17.73
N GLN A 257 10.81 2.84 17.17
CA GLN A 257 10.55 2.92 15.74
C GLN A 257 10.14 4.31 15.26
N LEU A 258 9.25 4.98 15.99
CA LEU A 258 8.97 6.39 15.74
C LEU A 258 10.21 7.25 16.04
N ARG A 259 11.04 6.82 17.01
CA ARG A 259 12.39 7.37 17.22
C ARG A 259 13.23 7.27 15.96
N ALA A 260 13.30 6.12 15.28
CA ALA A 260 14.14 5.92 14.09
C ALA A 260 13.74 6.81 12.89
N GLN A 261 12.44 6.94 12.61
CA GLN A 261 11.93 7.76 11.50
C GLN A 261 12.10 9.26 11.74
N LEU A 262 11.85 9.70 12.98
CA LEU A 262 12.10 11.09 13.38
C LEU A 262 13.60 11.39 13.47
N LEU A 263 14.43 10.40 13.84
CA LEU A 263 15.89 10.47 13.80
C LEU A 263 16.42 10.65 12.39
N GLU A 264 15.87 9.94 11.40
CA GLU A 264 16.32 10.01 10.01
C GLU A 264 16.01 11.38 9.39
N VAL A 265 14.77 11.87 9.55
CA VAL A 265 14.37 13.20 9.07
C VAL A 265 15.11 14.31 9.82
N ALA A 266 15.22 14.21 11.15
CA ALA A 266 15.97 15.19 11.93
C ALA A 266 17.48 15.14 11.64
N TYR A 267 18.03 13.96 11.33
CA TYR A 267 19.44 13.81 10.96
C TYR A 267 19.72 14.47 9.62
N GLU A 268 18.90 14.26 8.60
CA GLU A 268 19.09 14.92 7.29
C GLU A 268 18.95 16.45 7.39
N VAL A 269 18.00 16.95 8.19
CA VAL A 269 17.84 18.39 8.45
C VAL A 269 18.99 18.96 9.29
N VAL A 270 19.45 18.25 10.32
CA VAL A 270 20.60 18.66 11.15
C VAL A 270 21.90 18.60 10.36
N LYS A 271 22.07 17.60 9.48
CA LYS A 271 23.20 17.49 8.56
C LYS A 271 23.21 18.63 7.55
N SER A 272 22.07 18.96 6.93
CA SER A 272 21.97 20.08 5.98
C SER A 272 22.12 21.46 6.64
N THR A 273 21.75 21.59 7.93
CA THR A 273 21.72 22.88 8.64
C THR A 273 22.96 23.13 9.51
N LEU A 274 23.60 22.09 10.05
CA LEU A 274 24.68 22.14 11.04
C LEU A 274 25.88 21.25 10.64
N GLN A 275 26.13 21.08 9.34
CA GLN A 275 27.17 20.24 8.70
C GLN A 275 28.46 20.13 9.52
N GLN A 276 29.01 21.26 9.97
CA GLN A 276 30.30 21.35 10.68
C GLN A 276 30.34 20.69 12.07
N GLN A 277 29.20 20.52 12.76
CA GLN A 277 29.12 19.89 14.09
C GLN A 277 28.74 18.40 14.03
N VAL A 278 28.16 17.96 12.92
CA VAL A 278 27.83 16.55 12.66
C VAL A 278 29.07 15.78 12.21
N ASP A 279 29.97 16.42 11.45
CA ASP A 279 31.22 15.85 10.95
C ASP A 279 32.23 15.48 12.08
N GLU A 280 32.04 15.97 13.31
CA GLU A 280 32.84 15.59 14.49
C GLU A 280 32.31 14.34 15.21
N LEU A 281 31.15 13.80 14.79
CA LEU A 281 30.68 12.50 15.25
C LEU A 281 31.44 11.42 14.47
N PRO A 282 32.07 10.44 15.14
CA PRO A 282 32.88 9.43 14.45
C PRO A 282 32.03 8.67 13.43
N ASP A 283 32.47 8.69 12.17
CA ASP A 283 31.85 7.94 11.08
C ASP A 283 32.06 6.43 11.25
N SER A 284 31.01 5.71 10.86
CA SER A 284 30.73 4.28 10.82
C SER A 284 31.91 3.29 10.72
N GLU A 285 31.85 2.19 11.50
CA GLU A 285 32.14 0.87 10.92
C GLU A 285 31.12 0.62 9.79
N GLU A 286 31.58 0.27 8.59
CA GLU A 286 30.73 -0.03 7.43
C GLU A 286 29.56 -0.93 7.82
N GLU A 287 28.35 -0.47 7.52
CA GLU A 287 27.10 -1.10 7.92
C GLU A 287 26.98 -2.56 7.45
N GLU A 288 27.63 -2.88 6.32
CA GLU A 288 27.77 -4.24 5.80
C GLU A 288 28.58 -5.17 6.73
N ASP A 289 29.65 -4.66 7.32
CA ASP A 289 30.50 -5.42 8.24
C ASP A 289 29.84 -5.59 9.60
N ARG A 290 29.05 -4.60 10.04
CA ARG A 290 28.19 -4.73 11.23
C ARG A 290 27.11 -5.80 11.03
N ILE A 291 26.48 -5.86 9.86
CA ILE A 291 25.46 -6.88 9.54
C ILE A 291 26.09 -8.28 9.45
N LYS A 292 27.27 -8.41 8.82
CA LYS A 292 28.02 -9.68 8.76
C LYS A 292 28.43 -10.15 10.16
N ARG A 293 28.97 -9.24 10.99
CA ARG A 293 29.39 -9.55 12.36
C ARG A 293 28.19 -9.87 13.27
N TRP A 294 27.10 -9.11 13.17
CA TRP A 294 25.84 -9.36 13.87
C TRP A 294 25.25 -10.74 13.54
N ASN A 295 25.15 -11.08 12.24
CA ASN A 295 24.60 -12.37 11.81
C ASN A 295 25.48 -13.56 12.19
N SER A 296 26.77 -13.34 12.50
CA SER A 296 27.70 -14.37 12.97
C SER A 296 27.72 -14.56 14.49
N MET A 297 27.05 -13.70 15.27
CA MET A 297 27.05 -13.76 16.74
C MET A 297 26.02 -14.78 17.29
N PRO A 298 26.33 -15.43 18.43
CA PRO A 298 25.35 -16.20 19.19
C PRO A 298 24.17 -15.31 19.67
N PRO A 299 22.94 -15.84 19.78
CA PRO A 299 21.75 -15.05 20.15
C PRO A 299 21.85 -14.28 21.48
N ALA A 300 22.58 -14.83 22.46
CA ALA A 300 22.81 -14.16 23.75
C ALA A 300 23.71 -12.92 23.63
N GLU A 301 24.67 -12.94 22.70
CA GLU A 301 25.58 -11.83 22.41
C GLU A 301 24.91 -10.76 21.55
N GLN A 302 24.09 -11.16 20.57
CA GLN A 302 23.21 -10.25 19.84
C GLN A 302 22.28 -9.49 20.79
N HIS A 303 21.68 -10.17 21.77
CA HIS A 303 20.83 -9.54 22.77
C HIS A 303 21.61 -8.54 23.67
N SER A 304 22.83 -8.88 24.08
CA SER A 304 23.71 -7.97 24.84
C SER A 304 24.12 -6.73 24.03
N GLN A 305 24.51 -6.92 22.77
CA GLN A 305 24.80 -5.82 21.84
C GLN A 305 23.56 -5.00 21.49
N MET A 306 22.36 -5.60 21.41
CA MET A 306 21.11 -4.87 21.24
C MET A 306 20.89 -3.90 22.40
N MET A 307 21.15 -4.35 23.63
CA MET A 307 21.04 -3.52 24.83
C MET A 307 22.12 -2.41 24.88
N GLN A 308 23.33 -2.66 24.39
CA GLN A 308 24.36 -1.62 24.20
C GLN A 308 24.05 -0.66 23.03
N GLY A 309 23.46 -1.16 21.94
CA GLY A 309 22.96 -0.38 20.82
C GLY A 309 21.81 0.55 21.23
N MET A 310 20.97 0.12 22.18
CA MET A 310 19.97 0.98 22.81
C MET A 310 20.61 2.10 23.65
N GLN A 311 21.80 1.91 24.23
CA GLN A 311 22.56 2.98 24.89
C GLN A 311 23.18 3.96 23.88
N PHE A 312 23.64 3.48 22.72
CA PHE A 312 24.16 4.31 21.62
C PHE A 312 23.07 5.14 20.92
N VAL A 313 21.93 4.51 20.61
CA VAL A 313 20.70 5.19 20.14
C VAL A 313 20.21 6.16 21.22
N GLY A 314 20.28 5.78 22.49
CA GLY A 314 19.99 6.65 23.62
C GLY A 314 20.85 7.92 23.64
N HIS A 315 22.16 7.80 23.46
CA HIS A 315 23.09 8.94 23.43
C HIS A 315 22.85 9.86 22.23
N ARG A 316 22.64 9.31 21.02
CA ARG A 316 22.28 10.10 19.83
C ARG A 316 20.96 10.85 19.99
N LEU A 317 19.95 10.19 20.56
CA LEU A 317 18.68 10.83 20.87
C LEU A 317 18.83 11.93 21.92
N THR A 318 19.61 11.72 22.97
CA THR A 318 19.90 12.76 23.97
C THR A 318 20.60 13.95 23.33
N LYS A 319 21.62 13.73 22.49
CA LYS A 319 22.33 14.80 21.79
C LYS A 319 21.44 15.53 20.78
N MET A 320 20.54 14.83 20.08
CA MET A 320 19.52 15.45 19.25
C MET A 320 18.49 16.25 20.05
N VAL A 321 18.04 15.73 21.20
CA VAL A 321 17.15 16.46 22.09
C VAL A 321 17.81 17.75 22.55
N GLU A 322 19.08 17.70 22.94
CA GLU A 322 19.88 18.87 23.31
C GLU A 322 19.98 19.86 22.15
N LEU A 323 20.43 19.41 20.97
CA LEU A 323 20.54 20.25 19.78
C LEU A 323 19.21 20.89 19.38
N ILE A 324 18.10 20.13 19.37
CA ILE A 324 16.80 20.64 18.95
C ILE A 324 16.21 21.58 20.01
N MET A 325 16.21 21.17 21.28
CA MET A 325 15.48 21.88 22.34
C MET A 325 16.30 23.01 22.98
N GLN A 326 17.62 22.92 23.02
CA GLN A 326 18.51 23.87 23.68
C GLN A 326 19.23 24.80 22.69
N ASP A 327 19.50 24.34 21.47
CA ASP A 327 20.23 25.13 20.47
C ASP A 327 19.31 25.67 19.37
N LEU A 328 18.61 24.79 18.64
CA LEU A 328 17.85 25.15 17.44
C LEU A 328 16.56 25.92 17.76
N LEU A 329 15.68 25.36 18.60
CA LEU A 329 14.38 25.96 18.89
C LEU A 329 14.49 27.34 19.57
N PRO A 330 15.43 27.59 20.51
CA PRO A 330 15.61 28.94 21.07
C PRO A 330 16.11 29.98 20.07
N GLN A 331 16.92 29.57 19.09
CA GLN A 331 17.39 30.45 18.02
C GLN A 331 16.31 30.71 16.96
N MET A 332 15.39 29.76 16.77
CA MET A 332 14.34 29.80 15.77
C MET A 332 12.96 29.46 16.38
N PRO A 333 12.43 30.27 17.31
CA PRO A 333 11.27 29.91 18.15
C PRO A 333 9.93 29.87 17.42
N MET A 334 9.89 30.40 16.20
CA MET A 334 8.73 30.45 15.32
C MET A 334 8.99 29.73 13.99
N ASP A 335 10.10 28.99 13.88
CA ASP A 335 10.36 28.22 12.68
C ASP A 335 9.50 26.95 12.65
N PRO A 336 8.76 26.71 11.55
CA PRO A 336 7.85 25.58 11.44
C PRO A 336 8.54 24.22 11.59
N GLU A 337 9.76 24.07 11.07
CA GLU A 337 10.51 22.80 11.10
C GLU A 337 11.10 22.55 12.48
N ALA A 338 11.71 23.57 13.10
CA ALA A 338 12.21 23.50 14.47
C ALA A 338 11.10 23.15 15.46
N LEU A 339 9.91 23.75 15.31
CA LEU A 339 8.73 23.42 16.12
C LEU A 339 8.22 22.00 15.86
N PHE A 340 8.19 21.55 14.59
CA PHE A 340 7.81 20.18 14.28
C PHE A 340 8.75 19.16 14.91
N LEU A 341 10.07 19.37 14.78
CA LEU A 341 11.11 18.53 15.38
C LEU A 341 11.03 18.54 16.92
N ALA A 342 10.81 19.70 17.53
CA ALA A 342 10.60 19.80 18.97
C ALA A 342 9.36 19.01 19.43
N SER A 343 8.27 19.07 18.67
CA SER A 343 7.06 18.28 18.98
C SER A 343 7.31 16.77 18.91
N ALA A 344 8.10 16.34 17.94
CA ALA A 344 8.55 14.96 17.78
C ALA A 344 9.41 14.49 18.97
N VAL A 345 10.37 15.32 19.40
CA VAL A 345 11.20 15.07 20.59
C VAL A 345 10.35 14.97 21.86
N GLN A 346 9.41 15.89 22.05
CA GLN A 346 8.48 15.88 23.19
C GLN A 346 7.57 14.64 23.17
N PHE A 347 7.08 14.24 22.00
CA PHE A 347 6.30 13.01 21.83
C PHE A 347 7.12 11.78 22.24
N ILE A 348 8.37 11.70 21.75
CA ILE A 348 9.32 10.65 22.12
C ILE A 348 9.60 10.66 23.63
N GLY A 349 9.67 11.85 24.24
CA GLY A 349 9.78 12.08 25.68
C GLY A 349 8.50 11.79 26.48
N ARG A 350 7.42 11.35 25.81
CA ARG A 350 6.08 11.10 26.38
C ARG A 350 5.40 12.34 26.96
N GLN A 351 5.79 13.52 26.51
CA GLN A 351 5.18 14.80 26.87
C GLN A 351 4.07 15.12 25.86
N TYR A 352 3.01 14.29 25.82
CA TYR A 352 2.05 14.31 24.71
C TYR A 352 1.24 15.61 24.57
N ASP A 353 0.79 16.24 25.67
CA ASP A 353 0.10 17.53 25.60
C ASP A 353 1.03 18.67 25.14
N THR A 354 2.27 18.65 25.62
CA THR A 354 3.31 19.61 25.19
C THR A 354 3.62 19.40 23.71
N ALA A 355 3.80 18.15 23.28
CA ALA A 355 4.01 17.78 21.88
C ALA A 355 2.86 18.27 20.99
N LEU A 356 1.61 18.09 21.42
CA LEU A 356 0.44 18.54 20.66
C LEU A 356 0.42 20.05 20.51
N THR A 357 0.70 20.77 21.59
CA THR A 357 0.75 22.24 21.60
C THR A 357 1.87 22.75 20.69
N THR A 358 3.04 22.13 20.76
CA THR A 358 4.20 22.49 19.91
C THR A 358 3.94 22.18 18.44
N LEU A 359 3.27 21.06 18.14
CA LEU A 359 2.89 20.69 16.78
C LEU A 359 1.84 21.66 16.20
N GLN A 360 0.88 22.10 17.00
CA GLN A 360 -0.07 23.15 16.62
C GLN A 360 0.64 24.46 16.29
N ARG A 361 1.63 24.86 17.11
CA ARG A 361 2.46 26.04 16.81
C ARG A 361 3.22 25.89 15.49
N SER A 362 3.77 24.70 15.22
CA SER A 362 4.42 24.40 13.94
C SER A 362 3.46 24.62 12.76
N LEU A 363 2.22 24.11 12.85
CA LEU A 363 1.21 24.29 11.82
C LEU A 363 0.84 25.77 11.62
N LEU A 364 0.68 26.54 12.70
CA LEU A 364 0.42 27.98 12.63
C LEU A 364 1.57 28.77 12.00
N ALA A 365 2.81 28.30 12.17
CA ALA A 365 4.01 28.90 11.59
C ALA A 365 4.30 28.43 10.15
N SER A 366 3.47 27.56 9.57
CA SER A 366 3.76 26.88 8.28
C SER A 366 3.42 27.72 7.04
N GLU A 367 3.51 29.04 7.12
CA GLU A 367 3.30 29.90 5.95
C GLU A 367 4.40 29.63 4.91
N GLY A 368 4.02 29.32 3.67
CA GLY A 368 4.96 28.95 2.60
C GLY A 368 5.50 27.51 2.65
N THR A 369 5.11 26.68 3.63
CA THR A 369 5.50 25.26 3.68
C THR A 369 4.87 24.48 2.51
N PRO A 370 5.62 23.59 1.84
CA PRO A 370 5.07 22.76 0.77
C PRO A 370 3.85 21.94 1.20
N PRO A 371 2.82 21.76 0.34
CA PRO A 371 1.59 21.05 0.70
C PRO A 371 1.81 19.63 1.24
N LYS A 372 2.77 18.87 0.68
CA LYS A 372 3.08 17.50 1.12
C LYS A 372 3.61 17.45 2.56
N GLU A 373 4.48 18.39 2.91
CA GLU A 373 5.04 18.48 4.26
C GLU A 373 3.97 18.92 5.26
N LEU A 374 3.16 19.90 4.88
CA LEU A 374 2.04 20.36 5.69
C LEU A 374 1.01 19.24 5.92
N ALA A 375 0.74 18.43 4.90
CA ALA A 375 -0.12 17.25 5.00
C ALA A 375 0.39 16.25 6.03
N ALA A 376 1.70 15.96 6.01
CA ALA A 376 2.32 15.06 6.99
C ALA A 376 2.13 15.59 8.42
N ARG A 377 2.33 16.89 8.66
CA ARG A 377 2.16 17.50 9.99
C ARG A 377 0.72 17.41 10.50
N TYR A 378 -0.27 17.64 9.64
CA TYR A 378 -1.68 17.45 9.98
C TYR A 378 -2.02 15.99 10.29
N TYR A 379 -1.47 15.04 9.53
CA TYR A 379 -1.62 13.62 9.82
C TYR A 379 -1.02 13.23 11.18
N TYR A 380 0.20 13.68 11.48
CA TYR A 380 0.83 13.41 12.79
C TYR A 380 0.09 14.06 13.94
N GLN A 381 -0.51 15.24 13.74
CA GLN A 381 -1.39 15.87 14.73
C GLN A 381 -2.60 14.99 15.01
N ALA A 382 -3.25 14.48 13.95
CA ALA A 382 -4.39 13.59 14.12
C ALA A 382 -4.02 12.30 14.86
N ASN A 383 -2.87 11.71 14.53
CA ASN A 383 -2.37 10.51 15.20
C ASN A 383 -2.06 10.79 16.69
N LEU A 384 -1.46 11.94 17.01
CA LEU A 384 -1.21 12.36 18.39
C LEU A 384 -2.51 12.54 19.19
N CYS A 385 -3.51 13.21 18.62
CA CYS A 385 -4.83 13.34 19.23
C CYS A 385 -5.47 11.96 19.49
N PHE A 386 -5.36 11.05 18.53
CA PHE A 386 -5.80 9.66 18.69
C PHE A 386 -5.06 8.95 19.84
N LYS A 387 -3.75 9.11 19.97
CA LYS A 387 -2.98 8.52 21.08
C LYS A 387 -3.41 9.08 22.44
N LEU A 388 -3.75 10.36 22.52
CA LEU A 388 -4.31 10.96 23.73
C LEU A 388 -5.69 10.39 24.07
N LEU A 389 -6.55 10.19 23.06
CA LEU A 389 -7.87 9.55 23.22
C LEU A 389 -7.74 8.10 23.70
N GLN A 390 -6.90 7.29 23.05
CA GLN A 390 -6.68 5.88 23.42
C GLN A 390 -5.93 5.70 24.75
N GLY A 391 -4.97 6.59 25.05
CA GLY A 391 -4.13 6.52 26.23
C GLY A 391 -4.93 6.51 27.54
N HIS A 392 -6.12 7.12 27.56
CA HIS A 392 -7.03 7.08 28.70
C HIS A 392 -7.81 5.76 28.83
N GLU A 393 -8.00 5.01 27.74
CA GLU A 393 -8.70 3.72 27.76
C GLU A 393 -7.79 2.55 28.18
N GLN A 394 -6.50 2.59 27.81
CA GLN A 394 -5.58 1.45 27.95
C GLN A 394 -4.67 1.48 29.20
N LEU A 395 -4.80 2.48 30.07
CA LEU A 395 -4.04 2.56 31.33
C LEU A 395 -4.59 1.62 32.41
N THR A 396 -4.49 0.30 32.19
CA THR A 396 -4.63 -0.72 33.25
C THR A 396 -3.65 -1.88 33.09
N PRO A 397 -2.52 -1.86 33.81
CA PRO A 397 -1.96 -3.07 34.42
C PRO A 397 -2.77 -3.40 35.68
N THR A 398 -2.98 -4.69 35.95
CA THR A 398 -3.61 -5.18 37.19
C THR A 398 -2.97 -4.52 38.41
N GLY A 399 -3.72 -3.65 39.11
CA GLY A 399 -3.33 -3.07 40.40
C GLY A 399 -3.11 -1.56 40.46
N MET A 400 -3.19 -0.79 39.37
CA MET A 400 -3.15 0.69 39.43
C MET A 400 -4.54 1.33 39.23
N LYS A 401 -4.79 2.44 39.93
CA LYS A 401 -6.01 3.25 39.74
C LYS A 401 -6.03 3.79 38.31
N LYS A 402 -7.14 3.52 37.60
CA LYS A 402 -7.43 4.08 36.28
C LYS A 402 -7.22 5.60 36.33
N PRO A 403 -6.50 6.22 35.38
CA PRO A 403 -6.50 7.68 35.28
C PRO A 403 -7.96 8.17 35.19
N PRO A 404 -8.28 9.37 35.70
CA PRO A 404 -9.60 9.93 35.52
C PRO A 404 -9.91 9.97 34.01
N PRO A 405 -11.15 9.63 33.60
CA PRO A 405 -11.56 9.73 32.21
C PRO A 405 -11.36 11.17 31.73
N LEU A 406 -11.05 11.34 30.43
CA LEU A 406 -11.06 12.66 29.81
C LEU A 406 -12.42 13.31 30.06
N SER A 407 -12.42 14.62 30.32
CA SER A 407 -13.69 15.36 30.31
C SER A 407 -14.32 15.24 28.93
N SER A 408 -15.65 15.18 28.86
CA SER A 408 -16.37 15.10 27.59
C SER A 408 -15.97 16.23 26.63
N LYS A 409 -15.67 17.41 27.18
CA LYS A 409 -15.16 18.56 26.43
C LYS A 409 -13.80 18.28 25.79
N ARG A 410 -12.82 17.78 26.56
CA ARG A 410 -11.47 17.48 26.04
C ARG A 410 -11.48 16.34 25.02
N ALA A 411 -12.31 15.33 25.24
CA ALA A 411 -12.51 14.25 24.28
C ALA A 411 -13.08 14.80 22.94
N ALA A 412 -14.11 15.65 23.00
CA ALA A 412 -14.67 16.28 21.81
C ALA A 412 -13.65 17.16 21.05
N GLU A 413 -12.84 17.95 21.78
CA GLU A 413 -11.78 18.77 21.20
C GLU A 413 -10.74 17.92 20.44
N LEU A 414 -10.24 16.85 21.07
CA LEU A 414 -9.25 15.95 20.47
C LEU A 414 -9.82 15.21 19.26
N THR A 415 -11.08 14.78 19.32
CA THR A 415 -11.78 14.17 18.18
C THR A 415 -11.90 15.15 17.01
N ALA A 416 -12.30 16.40 17.27
CA ALA A 416 -12.43 17.43 16.25
C ALA A 416 -11.07 17.76 15.59
N LEU A 417 -10.00 17.84 16.38
CA LEU A 417 -8.64 18.04 15.89
C LEU A 417 -8.18 16.84 15.04
N ALA A 418 -8.44 15.61 15.48
CA ALA A 418 -8.09 14.41 14.71
C ALA A 418 -8.83 14.33 13.37
N SER A 419 -10.15 14.62 13.39
CA SER A 419 -10.99 14.68 12.18
C SER A 419 -10.49 15.74 11.20
N THR A 420 -10.20 16.93 11.71
CA THR A 420 -9.67 18.03 10.90
C THR A 420 -8.30 17.69 10.33
N GLY A 421 -7.39 17.13 11.15
CA GLY A 421 -6.05 16.76 10.73
C GLY A 421 -6.04 15.73 9.59
N ILE A 422 -6.86 14.67 9.68
CA ILE A 422 -6.96 13.70 8.56
C ILE A 422 -7.54 14.37 7.30
N LYS A 423 -8.58 15.19 7.44
CA LYS A 423 -9.18 15.89 6.29
C LYS A 423 -8.21 16.85 5.61
N GLU A 424 -7.48 17.65 6.39
CA GLU A 424 -6.50 18.59 5.85
C GLU A 424 -5.30 17.86 5.25
N ALA A 425 -4.82 16.78 5.87
CA ALA A 425 -3.78 15.94 5.29
C ALA A 425 -4.19 15.42 3.90
N LEU A 426 -5.41 14.89 3.77
CA LEU A 426 -5.93 14.39 2.49
C LEU A 426 -6.24 15.50 1.49
N ARG A 427 -6.64 16.68 1.95
CA ARG A 427 -6.87 17.85 1.07
C ARG A 427 -5.56 18.37 0.48
N LEU A 428 -4.51 18.41 1.28
CA LEU A 428 -3.20 18.94 0.91
C LEU A 428 -2.36 17.93 0.12
N ASP A 429 -2.37 16.68 0.54
CA ASP A 429 -1.73 15.57 -0.16
C ASP A 429 -2.70 14.38 -0.24
N PRO A 430 -3.49 14.33 -1.31
CA PRO A 430 -4.38 13.20 -1.51
C PRO A 430 -3.66 11.87 -1.83
N SER A 431 -2.34 11.88 -2.05
CA SER A 431 -1.52 10.67 -2.19
C SER A 431 -1.08 10.06 -0.85
N PHE A 432 -1.43 10.71 0.27
CA PHE A 432 -1.01 10.31 1.61
C PHE A 432 -1.73 9.05 2.12
N LYS A 433 -1.33 7.88 1.63
CA LYS A 433 -1.95 6.56 1.89
C LYS A 433 -2.22 6.29 3.37
N SER A 434 -1.30 6.67 4.25
CA SER A 434 -1.41 6.50 5.70
C SER A 434 -2.67 7.15 6.28
N ALA A 435 -3.07 8.31 5.76
CA ALA A 435 -4.27 8.99 6.24
C ALA A 435 -5.55 8.23 5.86
N TYR A 436 -5.60 7.55 4.71
CA TYR A 436 -6.73 6.66 4.35
C TYR A 436 -6.75 5.38 5.20
N ILE A 437 -5.59 4.82 5.51
CA ILE A 437 -5.49 3.66 6.41
C ILE A 437 -5.95 4.05 7.82
N ASP A 438 -5.60 5.23 8.32
CA ASP A 438 -5.89 5.59 9.71
C ASP A 438 -7.21 6.34 9.89
N ALA A 439 -7.83 6.79 8.81
CA ALA A 439 -9.11 7.52 8.83
C ALA A 439 -10.23 6.78 9.56
N GLU A 440 -10.22 5.45 9.50
CA GLU A 440 -11.19 4.62 10.20
C GLU A 440 -11.15 4.82 11.73
N MET A 441 -9.95 4.97 12.27
CA MET A 441 -9.76 5.19 13.70
C MET A 441 -10.42 6.50 14.12
N VAL A 442 -10.30 7.53 13.30
CA VAL A 442 -10.93 8.84 13.53
C VAL A 442 -12.45 8.77 13.36
N ALA A 443 -12.95 7.97 12.41
CA ALA A 443 -14.38 7.75 12.22
C ALA A 443 -15.05 7.21 13.49
N LYS A 444 -14.43 6.22 14.16
CA LYS A 444 -14.92 5.62 15.41
C LYS A 444 -15.08 6.64 16.54
N PHE A 445 -14.17 7.60 16.66
CA PHE A 445 -14.28 8.67 17.67
C PHE A 445 -15.24 9.79 17.27
N THR A 446 -15.41 10.03 15.96
CA THR A 446 -16.28 11.11 15.46
C THR A 446 -17.75 10.73 15.56
N PHE A 447 -18.09 9.45 15.36
CA PHE A 447 -19.46 8.94 15.36
C PHE A 447 -19.62 7.74 16.31
N PRO A 448 -19.38 7.90 17.62
CA PRO A 448 -19.41 6.79 18.57
C PRO A 448 -20.81 6.16 18.68
N ASP A 449 -21.86 6.97 18.52
CA ASP A 449 -23.27 6.56 18.68
C ASP A 449 -24.06 6.61 17.34
N ASP A 450 -23.38 6.83 16.21
CA ASP A 450 -24.01 6.86 14.88
C ASP A 450 -23.27 5.92 13.90
N PRO A 451 -23.58 4.60 13.96
CA PRO A 451 -22.97 3.61 13.07
C PRO A 451 -23.23 3.91 11.58
N HIS A 452 -24.34 4.58 11.25
CA HIS A 452 -24.67 4.90 9.86
C HIS A 452 -23.78 6.00 9.31
N ALA A 453 -23.56 7.09 10.06
CA ALA A 453 -22.64 8.15 9.67
C ALA A 453 -21.19 7.64 9.56
N LEU A 454 -20.80 6.75 10.48
CA LEU A 454 -19.50 6.09 10.46
C LEU A 454 -19.29 5.25 9.18
N VAL A 455 -20.25 4.37 8.86
CA VAL A 455 -20.20 3.53 7.67
C VAL A 455 -20.22 4.37 6.39
N LYS A 456 -21.03 5.44 6.36
CA LYS A 456 -21.10 6.35 5.21
C LYS A 456 -19.76 7.05 4.97
N MET A 457 -19.19 7.69 5.99
CA MET A 457 -17.90 8.37 5.84
C MET A 457 -16.81 7.37 5.45
N HIS A 458 -16.79 6.18 6.08
CA HIS A 458 -15.82 5.15 5.72
C HIS A 458 -15.95 4.72 4.27
N ARG A 459 -17.18 4.50 3.78
CA ARG A 459 -17.42 4.11 2.39
C ARG A 459 -16.95 5.17 1.41
N GLU A 460 -17.26 6.44 1.65
CA GLU A 460 -16.81 7.56 0.78
C GLU A 460 -15.28 7.62 0.71
N MET A 461 -14.59 7.44 1.84
CA MET A 461 -13.13 7.43 1.88
C MET A 461 -12.52 6.20 1.22
N VAL A 462 -13.13 5.03 1.38
CA VAL A 462 -12.70 3.79 0.70
C VAL A 462 -12.93 3.89 -0.80
N GLU A 463 -14.07 4.44 -1.23
CA GLU A 463 -14.36 4.69 -2.64
C GLU A 463 -13.34 5.66 -3.23
N GLU A 464 -12.98 6.74 -2.53
CA GLU A 464 -11.91 7.63 -2.98
C GLU A 464 -10.55 6.91 -3.03
N ALA A 465 -10.19 6.17 -1.98
CA ALA A 465 -8.94 5.41 -1.90
C ALA A 465 -8.81 4.36 -3.03
N CYS A 466 -9.92 3.74 -3.43
CA CYS A 466 -9.96 2.73 -4.50
C CYS A 466 -10.07 3.36 -5.90
N LEU A 467 -11.10 4.18 -6.13
CA LEU A 467 -11.45 4.71 -7.46
C LEU A 467 -10.51 5.83 -7.90
N THR A 468 -10.11 6.69 -6.97
CA THR A 468 -9.33 7.90 -7.27
C THR A 468 -7.85 7.68 -7.00
N ARG A 469 -7.50 7.02 -5.89
CA ARG A 469 -6.10 6.90 -5.43
C ARG A 469 -5.45 5.56 -5.68
N ARG A 470 -6.23 4.51 -5.98
CA ARG A 470 -5.76 3.15 -6.28
C ARG A 470 -4.92 2.49 -5.19
N PHE A 471 -5.06 2.89 -3.93
CA PHE A 471 -4.34 2.27 -2.81
C PHE A 471 -4.75 0.82 -2.57
N TRP A 472 -6.00 0.50 -2.89
CA TRP A 472 -6.55 -0.85 -2.93
C TRP A 472 -7.22 -1.09 -4.29
N VAL A 473 -7.27 -2.35 -4.72
CA VAL A 473 -7.94 -2.74 -5.98
C VAL A 473 -9.46 -2.63 -5.84
N THR A 474 -9.98 -2.98 -4.67
CA THR A 474 -11.41 -3.00 -4.39
C THR A 474 -11.66 -2.50 -2.99
N GLY A 475 -12.82 -1.86 -2.80
CA GLY A 475 -13.24 -1.43 -1.47
C GLY A 475 -13.30 -2.59 -0.50
N TRP A 476 -13.52 -3.83 -0.96
CA TRP A 476 -13.59 -5.01 -0.10
C TRP A 476 -12.24 -5.48 0.45
N GLN A 477 -11.10 -5.07 -0.10
CA GLN A 477 -9.78 -5.56 0.30
C GLN A 477 -8.96 -4.42 0.88
N ARG A 478 -8.94 -4.31 2.20
CA ARG A 478 -8.41 -3.12 2.90
C ARG A 478 -7.35 -3.45 3.96
N PRO A 479 -6.32 -4.25 3.65
CA PRO A 479 -5.25 -4.50 4.59
C PRO A 479 -4.39 -3.25 4.81
N MET A 480 -3.66 -3.23 5.93
CA MET A 480 -2.66 -2.20 6.20
C MET A 480 -1.51 -2.27 5.18
N HIS A 481 -1.00 -3.48 4.93
CA HIS A 481 -0.04 -3.73 3.87
C HIS A 481 -0.74 -4.26 2.62
N PHE A 482 -0.52 -3.64 1.47
CA PHE A 482 -1.12 -4.05 0.21
C PHE A 482 -0.11 -4.04 -0.93
N MET A 483 0.10 -5.19 -1.57
CA MET A 483 0.90 -5.37 -2.76
C MET A 483 0.00 -5.49 -3.99
N ARG A 484 -0.06 -4.44 -4.80
CA ARG A 484 -1.03 -4.30 -5.91
C ARG A 484 -0.86 -5.33 -7.04
N LYS A 485 0.37 -5.80 -7.29
CA LYS A 485 0.69 -6.76 -8.37
C LYS A 485 0.11 -8.17 -8.18
N LEU A 486 -0.45 -8.47 -7.02
CA LEU A 486 -1.01 -9.79 -6.72
C LEU A 486 -2.46 -9.88 -7.21
N ARG A 487 -2.87 -11.05 -7.71
CA ARG A 487 -4.28 -11.32 -8.01
C ARG A 487 -5.15 -11.00 -6.78
N SER A 488 -6.24 -10.27 -7.00
CA SER A 488 -7.14 -9.81 -5.95
C SER A 488 -8.51 -10.45 -6.13
N GLN A 489 -8.77 -11.50 -5.34
CA GLN A 489 -10.06 -12.19 -5.32
C GLN A 489 -10.36 -12.72 -3.92
N PRO A 490 -11.64 -12.66 -3.46
CA PRO A 490 -11.99 -13.07 -2.11
C PRO A 490 -11.86 -14.59 -1.92
N TRP A 491 -12.30 -15.39 -2.90
CA TRP A 491 -12.30 -16.85 -2.84
C TRP A 491 -11.38 -17.43 -3.91
N TRP A 492 -10.74 -18.55 -3.57
CA TRP A 492 -9.77 -19.24 -4.41
C TRP A 492 -10.19 -20.67 -4.67
N ASP A 493 -9.89 -21.17 -5.87
CA ASP A 493 -10.17 -22.57 -6.20
C ASP A 493 -9.13 -23.47 -5.52
N ALA A 494 -9.60 -24.39 -4.68
CA ALA A 494 -8.73 -25.31 -3.97
C ALA A 494 -7.92 -26.21 -4.91
N THR A 495 -8.38 -26.41 -6.16
CA THR A 495 -7.66 -27.19 -7.18
C THR A 495 -6.38 -26.51 -7.67
N GLU A 496 -6.21 -25.19 -7.46
CA GLU A 496 -4.97 -24.47 -7.76
C GLU A 496 -3.80 -24.92 -6.85
N PHE A 497 -4.08 -25.60 -5.74
CA PHE A 497 -3.10 -25.93 -4.70
C PHE A 497 -2.92 -27.45 -4.57
N PRO A 498 -1.85 -28.04 -5.15
CA PRO A 498 -1.69 -29.50 -5.19
C PRO A 498 -1.65 -30.19 -3.82
N TRP A 499 -1.24 -29.47 -2.76
CA TRP A 499 -1.21 -30.01 -1.40
C TRP A 499 -2.59 -30.21 -0.78
N VAL A 500 -3.65 -29.61 -1.33
CA VAL A 500 -5.05 -29.79 -0.89
C VAL A 500 -5.46 -31.25 -0.91
N VAL A 501 -5.02 -32.02 -1.92
CA VAL A 501 -5.30 -33.46 -2.01
C VAL A 501 -4.73 -34.21 -0.80
N LYS A 502 -3.49 -33.89 -0.39
CA LYS A 502 -2.86 -34.49 0.79
C LYS A 502 -3.58 -34.10 2.08
N MET A 503 -4.06 -32.86 2.15
CA MET A 503 -4.83 -32.35 3.29
C MET A 503 -6.16 -33.11 3.43
N LEU A 504 -6.87 -33.37 2.34
CA LEU A 504 -8.10 -34.18 2.34
C LEU A 504 -7.82 -35.64 2.70
N GLN A 505 -6.72 -36.23 2.23
CA GLN A 505 -6.32 -37.59 2.60
C GLN A 505 -5.99 -37.70 4.10
N ALA A 506 -5.36 -36.68 4.70
CA ALA A 506 -5.02 -36.64 6.12
C ALA A 506 -6.21 -36.27 7.03
N PHE A 507 -7.33 -35.80 6.47
CA PHE A 507 -8.48 -35.31 7.22
C PHE A 507 -8.96 -36.25 8.34
N PRO A 508 -9.15 -37.57 8.11
CA PRO A 508 -9.63 -38.47 9.17
C PRO A 508 -8.68 -38.57 10.36
N ASP A 509 -7.37 -38.53 10.11
CA ASP A 509 -6.35 -38.61 11.16
C ASP A 509 -6.24 -37.30 11.94
N ILE A 510 -6.28 -36.16 11.24
CA ILE A 510 -6.29 -34.82 11.86
C ILE A 510 -7.54 -34.64 12.73
N LYS A 511 -8.71 -35.06 12.23
CA LYS A 511 -9.96 -35.02 13.00
C LYS A 511 -9.85 -35.89 14.26
N ARG A 512 -9.23 -37.07 14.17
CA ARG A 512 -8.99 -37.95 15.32
C ARG A 512 -8.12 -37.30 16.38
N GLU A 513 -7.06 -36.58 15.98
CA GLU A 513 -6.21 -35.82 16.90
C GLU A 513 -7.00 -34.73 17.65
N VAL A 514 -7.84 -33.97 16.92
CA VAL A 514 -8.69 -32.94 17.53
C VAL A 514 -9.73 -33.53 18.47
N LEU A 515 -10.41 -34.61 18.08
CA LEU A 515 -11.39 -35.28 18.94
C LEU A 515 -10.75 -35.86 20.20
N ALA A 516 -9.54 -36.42 20.10
CA ALA A 516 -8.80 -36.93 21.25
C ALA A 516 -8.44 -35.80 22.24
N MET A 517 -8.05 -34.62 21.73
CA MET A 517 -7.76 -33.46 22.59
C MET A 517 -9.02 -32.85 23.23
N ARG A 518 -10.17 -32.98 22.57
CA ARG A 518 -11.47 -32.45 23.05
C ARG A 518 -12.28 -33.45 23.87
N ALA A 519 -11.83 -34.70 23.98
CA ALA A 519 -12.48 -35.70 24.80
C ALA A 519 -12.41 -35.31 26.30
N PRO A 520 -13.41 -35.71 27.11
CA PRO A 520 -13.35 -35.53 28.55
C PRO A 520 -12.05 -36.13 29.12
N PRO A 521 -11.35 -35.45 30.02
CA PRO A 521 -10.12 -35.99 30.59
C PRO A 521 -10.41 -37.26 31.38
N ALA A 522 -9.41 -38.15 31.48
CA ALA A 522 -9.42 -39.24 32.44
C ALA A 522 -9.60 -38.70 33.87
N LYS A 523 -10.07 -39.55 34.80
CA LYS A 523 -10.63 -39.15 36.12
C LYS A 523 -9.76 -38.24 37.02
N ASP A 524 -8.48 -38.04 36.71
CA ASP A 524 -7.57 -37.17 37.47
C ASP A 524 -6.71 -36.26 36.57
N ALA A 525 -7.01 -36.19 35.27
CA ALA A 525 -6.29 -35.33 34.32
C ALA A 525 -6.99 -33.97 34.17
N LYS A 526 -6.20 -32.90 34.02
CA LYS A 526 -6.76 -31.59 33.64
C LYS A 526 -7.24 -31.66 32.18
N ALA A 527 -8.44 -31.15 31.93
CA ALA A 527 -8.95 -30.99 30.57
C ALA A 527 -7.99 -30.12 29.74
N GLU A 528 -7.83 -30.46 28.47
CA GLU A 528 -7.06 -29.61 27.56
C GLU A 528 -7.79 -28.29 27.38
N ARG A 529 -7.13 -27.18 27.72
CA ARG A 529 -7.68 -25.84 27.53
C ARG A 529 -6.99 -25.17 26.35
N TRP A 530 -7.79 -24.84 25.35
CA TRP A 530 -7.36 -24.00 24.24
C TRP A 530 -7.39 -22.55 24.72
N ASP A 531 -6.40 -21.77 24.32
CA ASP A 531 -6.30 -20.38 24.76
C ASP A 531 -7.31 -19.54 23.99
N GLU A 532 -7.95 -18.57 24.65
CA GLU A 532 -8.79 -17.60 23.94
C GLU A 532 -7.89 -16.73 23.07
N VAL A 533 -8.34 -16.46 21.84
CA VAL A 533 -7.56 -15.66 20.89
C VAL A 533 -7.32 -14.26 21.46
N GLY A 534 -6.13 -13.72 21.23
CA GLY A 534 -5.72 -12.40 21.73
C GLY A 534 -5.32 -12.36 23.22
N THR A 535 -5.22 -13.50 23.91
CA THR A 535 -4.81 -13.53 25.34
C THR A 535 -3.30 -13.69 25.56
N LYS A 536 -2.59 -14.35 24.64
CA LYS A 536 -1.13 -14.65 24.77
C LYS A 536 -0.27 -14.04 23.67
N HIS A 537 -0.84 -13.84 22.48
CA HIS A 537 -0.25 -13.20 21.30
C HIS A 537 -1.39 -12.55 20.50
N ASP A 538 -1.09 -11.55 19.67
CA ASP A 538 -2.05 -10.83 18.83
C ASP A 538 -3.30 -10.28 19.56
N ALA A 539 -3.07 -9.45 20.58
CA ALA A 539 -4.12 -8.89 21.45
C ALA A 539 -5.28 -8.15 20.72
N GLY A 540 -5.08 -7.73 19.47
CA GLY A 540 -6.11 -7.09 18.64
C GLY A 540 -7.25 -8.04 18.24
N ASP A 541 -7.00 -9.34 18.18
CA ASP A 541 -7.99 -10.33 17.75
C ASP A 541 -9.10 -10.55 18.80
N ARG A 542 -8.83 -10.22 20.07
CA ARG A 542 -9.84 -10.25 21.14
C ARG A 542 -11.00 -9.29 20.87
N GLU A 543 -10.73 -8.15 20.22
CA GLU A 543 -11.74 -7.14 19.91
C GLU A 543 -12.68 -7.53 18.76
N LEU A 544 -12.29 -8.55 17.98
CA LEU A 544 -13.10 -9.12 16.90
C LEU A 544 -14.31 -9.88 17.44
N VAL A 545 -14.23 -10.41 18.66
CA VAL A 545 -15.29 -11.24 19.25
C VAL A 545 -16.38 -10.33 19.82
N GLU A 546 -17.56 -10.34 19.20
CA GLU A 546 -18.74 -9.61 19.68
C GLU A 546 -19.60 -10.46 20.63
N GLY A 547 -19.65 -11.76 20.38
CA GLY A 547 -20.38 -12.74 21.21
C GLY A 547 -19.68 -14.09 21.21
N GLY A 548 -20.04 -14.94 22.19
CA GLY A 548 -19.47 -16.28 22.35
C GLY A 548 -17.99 -16.30 22.72
N LYS A 549 -17.29 -17.38 22.36
CA LYS A 549 -15.87 -17.60 22.60
C LYS A 549 -15.16 -18.02 21.32
N TRP A 550 -13.97 -17.46 21.13
CA TRP A 550 -13.04 -17.86 20.08
C TRP A 550 -11.74 -18.32 20.74
N SER A 551 -11.32 -19.55 20.44
CA SER A 551 -10.14 -20.17 21.03
C SER A 551 -9.31 -20.89 19.98
N GLU A 552 -8.02 -21.02 20.25
CA GLU A 552 -7.08 -21.61 19.30
C GLU A 552 -6.05 -22.52 19.95
N LEU A 553 -5.48 -23.39 19.12
CA LEU A 553 -4.33 -24.21 19.43
C LEU A 553 -3.29 -24.04 18.32
N VAL A 554 -2.22 -23.31 18.64
CA VAL A 554 -1.16 -22.94 17.69
C VAL A 554 -0.24 -24.12 17.38
N LEU A 555 0.00 -24.40 16.09
CA LEU A 555 0.81 -25.51 15.59
C LEU A 555 2.09 -25.05 14.87
N LEU A 556 2.00 -23.92 14.16
CA LEU A 556 3.11 -23.24 13.50
C LEU A 556 3.02 -21.75 13.79
N ASN A 557 4.00 -21.19 14.50
CA ASN A 557 4.17 -19.76 14.71
C ASN A 557 5.65 -19.53 15.10
N ALA A 558 6.26 -18.45 14.63
CA ALA A 558 7.66 -18.10 14.90
C ALA A 558 7.85 -17.13 16.07
N ASP A 559 6.78 -16.70 16.75
CA ASP A 559 6.88 -15.84 17.93
C ASP A 559 7.53 -16.62 19.10
N PRO A 560 8.69 -16.16 19.61
CA PRO A 560 9.35 -16.78 20.76
C PRO A 560 8.45 -16.87 22.01
N ALA A 561 7.47 -15.97 22.16
CA ALA A 561 6.54 -15.98 23.29
C ALA A 561 5.67 -17.25 23.35
N VAL A 562 5.40 -17.86 22.19
CA VAL A 562 4.54 -19.06 22.08
C VAL A 562 5.31 -20.33 21.71
N GLU A 563 6.63 -20.27 21.56
CA GLU A 563 7.48 -21.41 21.16
C GLU A 563 7.25 -22.65 22.04
N HIS A 564 7.18 -22.47 23.35
CA HIS A 564 6.92 -23.57 24.30
C HIS A 564 5.52 -24.19 24.12
N LEU A 565 4.52 -23.39 23.75
CA LEU A 565 3.16 -23.88 23.45
C LEU A 565 3.17 -24.66 22.14
N VAL A 566 3.80 -24.11 21.10
CA VAL A 566 3.98 -24.77 19.81
C VAL A 566 4.66 -26.12 20.00
N ALA A 567 5.79 -26.17 20.70
CA ALA A 567 6.53 -27.41 20.96
C ALA A 567 5.71 -28.46 21.72
N ARG A 568 4.82 -28.03 22.63
CA ARG A 568 3.89 -28.92 23.35
C ARG A 568 2.78 -29.44 22.43
N ASN A 569 2.14 -28.54 21.69
CA ASN A 569 1.01 -28.83 20.80
C ASN A 569 1.44 -29.75 19.64
N ARG A 570 2.65 -29.51 19.11
CA ARG A 570 3.32 -30.33 18.10
C ARG A 570 3.37 -31.82 18.47
N ARG A 571 3.66 -32.15 19.73
CA ARG A 571 3.70 -33.55 20.21
C ARG A 571 2.34 -34.24 20.23
N LYS A 572 1.26 -33.48 20.33
CA LYS A 572 -0.12 -33.99 20.39
C LYS A 572 -0.71 -34.23 19.00
N CYS A 573 -0.13 -33.60 17.97
CA CYS A 573 -0.71 -33.58 16.62
C CYS A 573 0.27 -34.09 15.54
N PRO A 574 0.89 -35.28 15.72
CA PRO A 574 1.96 -35.75 14.83
C PRO A 574 1.55 -35.89 13.36
N ASN A 575 0.31 -36.31 13.07
CA ASN A 575 -0.17 -36.43 11.69
C ASN A 575 -0.48 -35.06 11.10
N THR A 576 -1.05 -34.15 11.90
CA THR A 576 -1.25 -32.76 11.47
C THR A 576 0.08 -32.09 11.13
N LEU A 577 1.14 -32.30 11.92
CA LEU A 577 2.45 -31.75 11.58
C LEU A 577 3.05 -32.36 10.33
N LYS A 578 2.94 -33.67 10.15
CA LYS A 578 3.40 -34.32 8.93
C LYS A 578 2.75 -33.72 7.69
N LEU A 579 1.46 -33.35 7.78
CA LEU A 579 0.79 -32.60 6.72
C LEU A 579 1.39 -31.19 6.56
N LEU A 580 1.48 -30.41 7.65
CA LEU A 580 1.95 -29.02 7.60
C LEU A 580 3.39 -28.91 7.09
N ASP A 581 4.28 -29.83 7.48
CA ASP A 581 5.65 -29.92 7.00
C ASP A 581 5.72 -30.25 5.49
N SER A 582 4.64 -30.79 4.91
CA SER A 582 4.51 -31.06 3.47
C SER A 582 4.00 -29.87 2.64
N ILE A 583 3.74 -28.72 3.27
CA ILE A 583 3.29 -27.46 2.66
C ILE A 583 4.39 -26.41 2.87
N PRO A 584 5.41 -26.34 1.99
CA PRO A 584 6.55 -25.44 2.15
C PRO A 584 6.15 -23.97 2.30
N GLU A 585 5.11 -23.53 1.58
CA GLU A 585 4.63 -22.16 1.59
C GLU A 585 4.08 -21.76 2.97
N ALA A 586 3.35 -22.66 3.64
CA ALA A 586 2.85 -22.43 4.99
C ALA A 586 3.99 -22.43 6.02
N ALA A 587 4.90 -23.40 5.92
CA ALA A 587 6.03 -23.54 6.83
C ALA A 587 6.99 -22.34 6.73
N GLU A 588 7.34 -21.90 5.52
CA GLU A 588 8.21 -20.73 5.31
C GLU A 588 7.54 -19.43 5.73
N MET A 589 6.24 -19.28 5.51
CA MET A 589 5.49 -18.11 5.97
C MET A 589 5.49 -18.02 7.51
N ALA A 590 5.22 -19.14 8.18
CA ALA A 590 5.21 -19.21 9.64
C ALA A 590 6.59 -18.88 10.23
N LYS A 591 7.67 -19.46 9.68
CA LYS A 591 9.06 -19.15 10.10
C LYS A 591 9.41 -17.66 10.01
N ARG A 592 8.80 -16.93 9.08
CA ARG A 592 9.05 -15.49 8.88
C ARG A 592 8.19 -14.59 9.78
N GLY A 593 7.25 -15.17 10.53
CA GLY A 593 6.40 -14.48 11.50
C GLY A 593 5.35 -13.58 10.85
N ILE A 594 4.83 -13.96 9.67
CA ILE A 594 3.76 -13.21 8.97
C ILE A 594 2.50 -14.05 8.73
N GLY A 595 2.50 -15.30 9.22
CA GLY A 595 1.37 -16.22 9.17
C GLY A 595 1.56 -17.32 10.20
N GLU A 596 0.54 -18.15 10.35
CA GLU A 596 0.53 -19.24 11.32
C GLU A 596 -0.40 -20.36 10.84
N SER A 597 -0.30 -21.51 11.51
CA SER A 597 -1.27 -22.59 11.37
C SER A 597 -1.77 -22.99 12.75
N THR A 598 -3.10 -23.05 12.90
CA THR A 598 -3.76 -23.27 14.19
C THR A 598 -4.98 -24.17 14.00
N PHE A 599 -5.38 -24.88 15.05
CA PHE A 599 -6.78 -25.27 15.15
C PHE A 599 -7.57 -24.10 15.74
N SER A 600 -8.60 -23.66 15.02
CA SER A 600 -9.43 -22.52 15.41
C SER A 600 -10.83 -22.99 15.77
N ALA A 601 -11.22 -22.78 17.02
CA ALA A 601 -12.49 -23.20 17.59
C ALA A 601 -13.38 -22.01 17.94
N LEU A 602 -14.60 -22.02 17.43
CA LEU A 602 -15.60 -20.99 17.66
C LEU A 602 -16.82 -21.62 18.35
N SER A 603 -17.25 -21.05 19.47
CA SER A 603 -18.37 -21.58 20.26
C SER A 603 -19.72 -21.24 19.65
N PRO A 604 -20.80 -21.92 20.09
CA PRO A 604 -22.17 -21.49 19.80
C PRO A 604 -22.41 -20.01 20.12
N LYS A 605 -23.27 -19.39 19.30
CA LYS A 605 -23.67 -17.98 19.37
C LYS A 605 -22.52 -16.98 19.21
N ALA A 606 -21.35 -17.45 18.78
CA ALA A 606 -20.24 -16.56 18.55
C ALA A 606 -20.38 -15.79 17.22
N HIS A 607 -19.90 -14.56 17.24
CA HIS A 607 -19.89 -13.67 16.08
C HIS A 607 -18.57 -12.91 16.08
N LEU A 608 -17.81 -13.06 15.00
CA LEU A 608 -16.60 -12.30 14.73
C LEU A 608 -16.96 -11.17 13.80
N LYS A 609 -16.72 -9.93 14.26
CA LYS A 609 -17.02 -8.69 13.55
C LYS A 609 -16.36 -8.63 12.17
N PRO A 610 -16.89 -7.83 11.24
CA PRO A 610 -16.23 -7.51 9.98
C PRO A 610 -14.78 -7.04 10.20
N HIS A 611 -13.81 -7.67 9.54
CA HIS A 611 -12.39 -7.32 9.66
C HIS A 611 -11.61 -7.68 8.41
N CYS A 612 -10.43 -7.08 8.25
CA CYS A 612 -9.46 -7.44 7.24
C CYS A 612 -8.19 -7.95 7.92
N GLY A 613 -7.56 -8.96 7.34
CA GLY A 613 -6.20 -9.37 7.65
C GLY A 613 -5.22 -8.23 7.39
N SER A 614 -4.05 -8.30 8.01
CA SER A 614 -3.07 -7.21 7.98
C SER A 614 -2.37 -7.03 6.62
N THR A 615 -2.41 -8.04 5.74
CA THR A 615 -1.65 -8.07 4.50
C THR A 615 -2.28 -8.98 3.44
N ASN A 616 -2.18 -8.63 2.15
CA ASN A 616 -2.57 -9.51 1.03
C ASN A 616 -1.43 -10.44 0.56
N LEU A 617 -0.32 -10.51 1.31
CA LEU A 617 0.80 -11.41 0.99
C LEU A 617 0.49 -12.88 1.26
N ARG A 618 -0.66 -13.17 1.87
CA ARG A 618 -1.05 -14.51 2.29
C ARG A 618 -2.47 -14.84 1.88
N LEU A 619 -2.70 -16.13 1.70
CA LEU A 619 -4.03 -16.71 1.65
C LEU A 619 -4.26 -17.54 2.90
N THR A 620 -5.53 -17.74 3.24
CA THR A 620 -5.97 -18.54 4.38
C THR A 620 -6.78 -19.73 3.90
N CYS A 621 -6.36 -20.93 4.28
CA CYS A 621 -7.08 -22.17 4.06
C CYS A 621 -7.76 -22.63 5.35
N HIS A 622 -9.06 -22.89 5.29
CA HIS A 622 -9.83 -23.55 6.33
C HIS A 622 -10.20 -24.97 5.89
N LEU A 623 -9.75 -25.97 6.64
CA LEU A 623 -10.26 -27.35 6.60
C LEU A 623 -11.19 -27.55 7.81
N PRO A 624 -12.52 -27.61 7.64
CA PRO A 624 -13.44 -27.79 8.76
C PRO A 624 -13.39 -29.24 9.26
N LEU A 625 -13.09 -29.43 10.54
CA LEU A 625 -12.94 -30.73 11.20
C LEU A 625 -14.18 -31.11 12.01
N ILE A 626 -14.81 -30.11 12.64
CA ILE A 626 -16.09 -30.21 13.33
C ILE A 626 -16.90 -29.01 12.84
N ALA A 627 -18.01 -29.24 12.15
CA ALA A 627 -18.81 -28.17 11.55
C ALA A 627 -20.30 -28.35 11.88
N PRO A 628 -20.75 -27.92 13.08
CA PRO A 628 -22.17 -27.91 13.43
C PRO A 628 -22.97 -26.97 12.51
N GLU A 629 -24.28 -27.17 12.44
CA GLU A 629 -25.17 -26.31 11.66
C GLU A 629 -25.14 -24.86 12.15
N GLY A 630 -25.41 -23.92 11.22
CA GLY A 630 -25.41 -22.48 11.52
C GLY A 630 -24.01 -21.85 11.59
N CYS A 631 -22.96 -22.53 11.13
CA CYS A 631 -21.61 -21.98 11.05
C CYS A 631 -21.32 -21.45 9.64
N SER A 632 -20.95 -20.18 9.51
CA SER A 632 -20.67 -19.58 8.19
C SER A 632 -19.63 -18.47 8.25
N ILE A 633 -19.05 -18.15 7.10
CA ILE A 633 -18.10 -17.06 6.88
C ILE A 633 -18.49 -16.28 5.63
N ARG A 634 -18.44 -14.96 5.68
CA ARG A 634 -18.52 -14.08 4.53
C ARG A 634 -17.13 -13.56 4.21
N VAL A 635 -16.73 -13.57 2.95
CA VAL A 635 -15.51 -12.92 2.46
C VAL A 635 -15.90 -12.06 1.27
N GLY A 636 -15.65 -10.75 1.38
CA GLY A 636 -16.22 -9.78 0.46
C GLY A 636 -17.75 -9.84 0.48
N GLN A 637 -18.34 -10.12 -0.68
CA GLN A 637 -19.81 -10.16 -0.86
C GLN A 637 -20.42 -11.56 -0.70
N GLU A 638 -19.60 -12.61 -0.67
CA GLU A 638 -20.08 -14.00 -0.72
C GLU A 638 -19.98 -14.67 0.65
N ARG A 639 -21.08 -15.25 1.13
CA ARG A 639 -21.18 -16.03 2.38
C ARG A 639 -21.21 -17.52 2.06
N ARG A 640 -20.33 -18.30 2.71
CA ARG A 640 -20.23 -19.76 2.63
C ARG A 640 -20.44 -20.41 3.99
N THR A 641 -21.04 -21.59 3.99
CA THR A 641 -21.30 -22.39 5.21
C THR A 641 -20.19 -23.40 5.40
N TYR A 642 -19.74 -23.60 6.64
CA TYR A 642 -18.75 -24.61 6.97
C TYR A 642 -19.35 -26.01 6.84
N ARG A 643 -18.63 -26.92 6.19
CA ARG A 643 -18.97 -28.35 6.12
C ARG A 643 -17.71 -29.18 6.35
N GLU A 644 -17.84 -30.26 7.10
CA GLU A 644 -16.69 -31.09 7.43
C GLU A 644 -16.02 -31.65 6.16
N GLY A 645 -14.69 -31.54 6.10
CA GLY A 645 -13.91 -32.02 4.96
C GLY A 645 -14.01 -31.16 3.69
N GLU A 646 -14.87 -30.13 3.65
CA GLU A 646 -14.94 -29.20 2.52
C GLU A 646 -13.97 -28.03 2.73
N ILE A 647 -12.86 -28.03 1.99
CA ILE A 647 -11.82 -26.99 2.10
C ILE A 647 -12.33 -25.68 1.51
N MET A 648 -12.02 -24.60 2.22
CA MET A 648 -12.23 -23.23 1.76
C MET A 648 -10.91 -22.47 1.75
N ILE A 649 -10.55 -21.87 0.62
CA ILE A 649 -9.38 -20.99 0.51
C ILE A 649 -9.86 -19.60 0.14
N PHE A 650 -9.41 -18.62 0.90
CA PHE A 650 -9.79 -17.22 0.73
C PHE A 650 -8.62 -16.30 1.06
N ASP A 651 -8.69 -15.08 0.55
CA ASP A 651 -7.75 -14.02 0.91
C ASP A 651 -8.31 -13.28 2.13
N ASP A 652 -7.68 -13.45 3.31
CA ASP A 652 -8.14 -12.82 4.55
C ASP A 652 -7.92 -11.31 4.56
N SER A 653 -7.17 -10.73 3.60
CA SER A 653 -7.07 -9.27 3.45
C SER A 653 -8.35 -8.62 2.91
N PHE A 654 -9.28 -9.42 2.38
CA PHE A 654 -10.65 -9.00 2.15
C PHE A 654 -11.41 -8.90 3.46
N GLU A 655 -12.34 -7.95 3.54
CA GLU A 655 -13.28 -7.85 4.64
C GLU A 655 -14.03 -9.17 4.76
N HIS A 656 -13.95 -9.76 5.94
CA HIS A 656 -14.60 -11.01 6.26
C HIS A 656 -15.23 -10.99 7.66
N GLU A 657 -16.23 -11.84 7.83
CA GLU A 657 -17.09 -11.88 9.01
C GLU A 657 -17.54 -13.33 9.24
N VAL A 658 -17.61 -13.76 10.50
CA VAL A 658 -17.82 -15.18 10.82
C VAL A 658 -18.90 -15.32 11.88
N TRP A 659 -19.81 -16.27 11.67
CA TRP A 659 -20.91 -16.56 12.59
C TRP A 659 -20.95 -18.02 12.99
N HIS A 660 -21.37 -18.26 14.24
CA HIS A 660 -21.89 -19.52 14.74
C HIS A 660 -23.29 -19.29 15.31
N GLU A 661 -24.31 -19.35 14.47
CA GLU A 661 -25.71 -19.10 14.85
C GLU A 661 -26.37 -20.30 15.54
N GLY A 662 -25.76 -21.48 15.43
CA GLY A 662 -26.21 -22.70 16.12
C GLY A 662 -26.12 -22.66 17.65
N SER A 663 -26.67 -23.69 18.30
CA SER A 663 -26.63 -23.90 19.75
C SER A 663 -25.71 -25.04 20.20
N ASP A 664 -25.27 -25.88 19.27
CA ASP A 664 -24.72 -27.21 19.59
C ASP A 664 -23.26 -27.33 19.16
N GLY A 665 -22.39 -27.66 20.11
CA GLY A 665 -20.97 -27.96 19.87
C GLY A 665 -20.16 -26.76 19.37
N ASP A 666 -18.83 -26.84 19.47
CA ASP A 666 -17.98 -25.83 18.84
C ASP A 666 -17.71 -26.19 17.38
N ARG A 667 -17.59 -25.17 16.53
CA ARG A 667 -17.01 -25.30 15.19
C ARG A 667 -15.50 -25.30 15.28
N VAL A 668 -14.84 -26.30 14.73
CA VAL A 668 -13.37 -26.42 14.72
C VAL A 668 -12.86 -26.56 13.29
N VAL A 669 -11.93 -25.69 12.89
CA VAL A 669 -11.22 -25.75 11.60
C VAL A 669 -9.72 -25.90 11.84
N LEU A 670 -9.02 -26.59 10.96
CA LEU A 670 -7.58 -26.37 10.76
C LEU A 670 -7.42 -25.15 9.85
N LEU A 671 -6.86 -24.08 10.41
CA LEU A 671 -6.52 -22.84 9.71
C LEU A 671 -5.04 -22.92 9.30
N VAL A 672 -4.76 -22.72 8.02
CA VAL A 672 -3.39 -22.68 7.47
C VAL A 672 -3.23 -21.41 6.66
N ARG A 673 -2.38 -20.49 7.13
CA ARG A 673 -1.93 -19.33 6.35
C ARG A 673 -0.70 -19.70 5.53
N PHE A 674 -0.68 -19.33 4.27
CA PHE A 674 0.41 -19.63 3.34
C PHE A 674 0.62 -18.49 2.34
N TRP A 675 1.79 -18.47 1.70
CA TRP A 675 2.16 -17.45 0.72
C TRP A 675 1.16 -17.34 -0.44
N HIS A 676 0.83 -16.11 -0.80
CA HIS A 676 0.07 -15.84 -2.01
C HIS A 676 0.81 -16.44 -3.24
N PRO A 677 0.13 -17.19 -4.12
CA PRO A 677 0.78 -17.98 -5.17
C PRO A 677 1.56 -17.13 -6.19
N ASP A 678 1.17 -15.87 -6.38
CA ASP A 678 1.82 -14.94 -7.31
C ASP A 678 3.06 -14.24 -6.71
N ILE A 679 3.49 -14.61 -5.50
CA ILE A 679 4.76 -14.13 -4.94
C ILE A 679 5.84 -15.17 -5.18
N ALA A 680 6.89 -14.81 -5.91
CA ALA A 680 8.02 -15.70 -6.08
C ALA A 680 8.78 -15.88 -4.77
N ALA A 681 9.23 -17.10 -4.47
CA ALA A 681 9.92 -17.43 -3.20
C ALA A 681 11.15 -16.53 -2.90
N LYS A 682 11.86 -16.07 -3.95
CA LYS A 682 12.98 -15.13 -3.82
C LYS A 682 12.56 -13.75 -3.28
N GLU A 683 11.30 -13.37 -3.42
CA GLU A 683 10.75 -12.08 -3.00
C GLU A 683 10.18 -12.10 -1.58
N TYR A 684 10.05 -13.29 -0.95
CA TYR A 684 9.46 -13.44 0.39
C TYR A 684 10.13 -12.55 1.45
N ALA A 685 11.45 -12.45 1.44
CA ALA A 685 12.18 -11.62 2.41
C ALA A 685 11.82 -10.14 2.29
N GLN A 686 11.83 -9.62 1.06
CA GLN A 686 11.49 -8.23 0.77
C GLN A 686 10.02 -7.94 1.08
N ALA A 687 9.11 -8.85 0.69
CA ALA A 687 7.69 -8.71 0.97
C ALA A 687 7.40 -8.68 2.48
N VAL A 688 8.06 -9.55 3.26
CA VAL A 688 7.96 -9.54 4.73
C VAL A 688 8.47 -8.22 5.31
N HIS A 689 9.57 -7.69 4.80
CA HIS A 689 10.13 -6.43 5.27
C HIS A 689 9.12 -5.29 5.13
N HIS A 690 8.59 -5.07 3.92
CA HIS A 690 7.58 -4.03 3.67
C HIS A 690 6.29 -4.24 4.46
N SER A 691 5.85 -5.50 4.62
CA SER A 691 4.66 -5.82 5.43
C SER A 691 4.86 -5.54 6.90
N LYS A 692 6.03 -5.85 7.44
CA LYS A 692 6.37 -5.50 8.82
C LYS A 692 6.41 -3.99 8.97
N GLU A 693 7.06 -3.25 8.08
CA GLU A 693 7.08 -1.79 8.10
C GLU A 693 5.67 -1.19 8.11
N SER A 694 4.79 -1.64 7.22
CA SER A 694 3.40 -1.17 7.16
C SER A 694 2.60 -1.53 8.42
N TYR A 695 2.73 -2.77 8.90
CA TYR A 695 2.09 -3.20 10.15
C TYR A 695 2.55 -2.35 11.33
N PHE A 696 3.85 -2.06 11.38
CA PHE A 696 4.44 -1.22 12.40
C PHE A 696 3.98 0.24 12.31
N LEU A 697 3.86 0.80 11.11
CA LEU A 697 3.41 2.17 10.86
C LEU A 697 1.96 2.38 11.32
N HIS A 698 1.08 1.43 11.04
CA HIS A 698 -0.36 1.62 11.23
C HIS A 698 -0.91 1.03 12.52
N LYS A 699 -0.37 -0.10 13.02
CA LYS A 699 -0.84 -0.82 14.24
C LYS A 699 -2.33 -0.61 14.56
N ARG A 700 -3.19 -0.78 13.55
CA ARG A 700 -4.63 -0.58 13.61
C ARG A 700 -5.29 -1.85 14.13
N ASN A 701 -6.42 -1.73 14.82
CA ASN A 701 -7.26 -2.89 15.12
C ASN A 701 -7.79 -3.47 13.79
N LEU A 702 -7.81 -4.80 13.66
CA LEU A 702 -8.24 -5.45 12.43
C LEU A 702 -9.73 -5.20 12.11
N VAL A 703 -10.53 -4.76 13.11
CA VAL A 703 -11.96 -4.45 12.96
C VAL A 703 -12.20 -3.34 11.95
N VAL A 704 -12.84 -3.77 10.87
CA VAL A 704 -13.47 -3.07 9.76
C VAL A 704 -14.83 -2.36 10.00
N PRO A 705 -15.10 -1.08 9.71
CA PRO A 705 -16.47 -0.66 9.45
C PRO A 705 -16.94 -1.41 8.21
N PRO A 706 -18.07 -2.12 8.30
CA PRO A 706 -18.47 -2.97 7.21
C PRO A 706 -18.97 -2.15 6.03
N LEU A 707 -18.63 -2.60 4.82
CA LEU A 707 -19.18 -1.98 3.61
C LEU A 707 -20.66 -2.33 3.38
N GLN A 708 -21.13 -3.45 3.95
CA GLN A 708 -22.55 -3.80 4.00
C GLN A 708 -23.04 -3.76 5.45
N PRO A 709 -24.18 -3.11 5.74
CA PRO A 709 -24.76 -3.18 7.08
C PRO A 709 -24.93 -4.64 7.50
N SER A 710 -24.51 -4.98 8.73
CA SER A 710 -24.87 -6.26 9.34
C SER A 710 -26.40 -6.35 9.37
N LYS A 711 -26.96 -7.40 8.79
CA LYS A 711 -28.42 -7.61 8.73
C LYS A 711 -29.03 -7.77 10.10
#